data_AF-A0A353XW04-F1
#
_entry.id   AF-A0A353XW04-F1
#
_cell.length_a   1.000
_cell.length_b   1.000
_cell.length_c   1.000
_cell.angle_alpha   90.00
_cell.angle_beta   90.00
_cell.angle_gamma   90.00
#
_symmetry.space_group_name_H-M   'P 1'
#
loop_
_entity.id
_entity.type
_entity.pdbx_description
1 polymer ?
#
loop_
_entity_poly.entity_id
_entity_poly.type
_entity_poly.pdbx_seq_one_letter_code
_entity_poly.pdbx_strand_id
1 'polypeptide(L)'
;MVREMAQEKSNGLVVKGVKVDPPLEEGLVSKAYAEIVDANTKGNILRLEPTRSLDGKTASVNVSDEDVLELIMEDDLCLYTSGENLRRDLLSQGVQRGGEGEALLLPARLSFAVGSSRGEQSMTVKTFRILDIKGKVAEIVASTAGGIAAKKIAALIEDQLVEKDLLFRVTDEARQRFQAIEQSDLDGQKPVLLFMHGSASTSQGSFSELWDQKGDEKDRIWRGIRKAYSNNILAFEHRTLTHSPIDNAIHLLEQLPQNARLHLVTHSRGGLVGELLCRGQLGGGREPFTEDEMSLFEVDDFSGITGMSAEVEKDYQRHREQLVRLNSLLKEKQPVVKRFVRVACPARGTTLASGRLDIYLSGLLNMIGLIPALNASGVYDLIKAFLLAVVKSRTQPQQLPGFECMMPGSPFIAMLNSSPVETAAALAVIEGDIDPRGIFKKIALFFVDRFYESDHDLVVNTPSMDGGARRKSSIPVLSDEGDEVNHFSYFKNSKTRRGLLSALTQSEVVPAGFHLREQKPKAIARTLPAGRQSGEAPTLLLLPGLSGSHLGVENNRVWVDLFDLIRGRFSRLDIDAQRVRAQAIVGMPYGDLVDFMSQTHEVIPFPYDWRKSVFEIAAQLAGVMDERLRNTDQPLRIVAHSMGGVVAHAMMVEYPEVWSRMCARQGSRVLMLGTPNRGSWSIPRIFSGQDKLIGRLAIADLRHNENQLLAIMVRFPGLMSLLPLDQHDRIPPESLWRGFHEVLGSKWKRPGKRILEQSQAEWNRVTAHQMNPDFVFYIAGHANATPVSAEITSDSGKKSRIRFFSTSRGDGQVPWETGIPAGIQSWYVNAVHGDIPDHEPSFRGMLEILQRGGTQLLSRKPPVSRDEDVVRELPPDSKTQDFYPTEEMLSAAALGKSVNKQQLRQSEMRPFGVSVLHGNLCFSDYAVAVGHYVGDTIVSAEAALDERLDNRLKERQQLGLYPGPLMSNAVLFNDAESGLPGAVVVGLGDVGDLTPAALLNSFRQALMQYILAGKESNRFGDQPVRLCSLFIGSGAGGIALDDSIVAILRAVVQVNRLLAAKSRHKERQI
;
A
#
# COMPACT_ATOMS: atom_id res chain seq x y z
N MET A 1 83.69 -19.01 -18.32
CA MET A 1 83.85 -19.13 -19.78
C MET A 1 82.50 -18.80 -20.41
N VAL A 2 82.13 -17.55 -20.65
CA VAL A 2 82.74 -16.49 -21.50
C VAL A 2 82.24 -16.58 -22.94
N ARG A 3 81.61 -15.46 -23.36
CA ARG A 3 81.18 -14.96 -24.69
C ARG A 3 79.67 -15.02 -24.96
N GLU A 4 78.84 -13.99 -24.78
CA GLU A 4 78.97 -12.51 -24.91
C GLU A 4 78.86 -11.99 -26.36
N MET A 5 78.10 -10.88 -26.48
CA MET A 5 77.96 -9.89 -27.58
C MET A 5 76.91 -10.19 -28.67
N ALA A 6 76.02 -9.28 -29.08
CA ALA A 6 75.98 -7.82 -28.91
C ALA A 6 74.55 -7.25 -28.90
N GLN A 7 74.41 -6.14 -28.16
CA GLN A 7 73.31 -5.17 -28.19
C GLN A 7 73.24 -4.45 -29.54
N GLU A 8 72.03 -4.06 -29.97
CA GLU A 8 71.81 -2.69 -30.42
C GLU A 8 70.36 -2.24 -30.16
N LYS A 9 70.24 -1.07 -29.52
CA LYS A 9 69.00 -0.36 -29.19
C LYS A 9 68.52 0.43 -30.41
N SER A 10 67.21 0.53 -30.63
CA SER A 10 66.56 1.84 -30.78
C SER A 10 65.04 1.76 -30.56
N ASN A 11 64.51 2.86 -30.05
CA ASN A 11 63.22 3.03 -29.37
C ASN A 11 62.00 3.08 -30.30
N GLY A 12 60.85 2.59 -29.81
CA GLY A 12 59.53 2.88 -30.37
C GLY A 12 58.41 2.31 -29.48
N LEU A 13 57.77 3.21 -28.72
CA LEU A 13 56.72 3.06 -27.70
C LEU A 13 55.94 1.72 -27.58
N VAL A 14 55.88 1.26 -26.32
CA VAL A 14 55.01 0.19 -25.80
C VAL A 14 53.65 0.77 -25.42
N VAL A 15 52.57 0.17 -25.92
CA VAL A 15 51.32 0.01 -25.16
C VAL A 15 50.98 -1.48 -25.20
N LYS A 16 51.21 -2.17 -24.08
CA LYS A 16 50.81 -3.56 -23.84
C LYS A 16 50.00 -3.61 -22.56
N GLY A 17 48.89 -4.32 -22.62
CA GLY A 17 48.42 -5.15 -21.51
C GLY A 17 47.12 -4.70 -20.85
N VAL A 18 46.00 -5.26 -21.31
CA VAL A 18 44.94 -5.68 -20.40
C VAL A 18 44.70 -7.16 -20.69
N LYS A 19 45.23 -8.02 -19.82
CA LYS A 19 44.69 -9.37 -19.64
C LYS A 19 43.38 -9.18 -18.87
N VAL A 20 42.27 -9.55 -19.48
CA VAL A 20 41.00 -9.69 -18.78
C VAL A 20 41.11 -11.01 -18.01
N ASP A 21 41.16 -10.94 -16.69
CA ASP A 21 41.12 -12.12 -15.83
C ASP A 21 39.73 -12.81 -15.93
N PRO A 22 39.67 -14.15 -15.83
CA PRO A 22 38.42 -14.89 -15.86
C PRO A 22 37.54 -14.55 -14.63
N PRO A 23 36.21 -14.80 -14.71
CA PRO A 23 35.30 -14.48 -13.61
C PRO A 23 35.72 -15.15 -12.30
N LEU A 24 35.55 -14.39 -11.20
CA LEU A 24 35.92 -14.77 -9.83
C LEU A 24 35.43 -16.18 -9.46
N GLU A 25 36.37 -17.07 -9.15
CA GLU A 25 36.06 -18.37 -8.55
C GLU A 25 35.39 -18.18 -7.18
N GLU A 26 34.39 -19.01 -6.85
CA GLU A 26 33.63 -18.99 -5.57
C GLU A 26 34.52 -18.94 -4.31
N GLY A 27 35.77 -19.43 -4.38
CA GLY A 27 36.75 -19.39 -3.29
C GLY A 27 37.41 -18.03 -3.00
N LEU A 28 37.40 -17.08 -3.94
CA LEU A 28 37.98 -15.74 -3.75
C LEU A 28 37.08 -14.82 -2.93
N VAL A 29 35.76 -14.91 -3.11
CA VAL A 29 34.79 -14.07 -2.39
C VAL A 29 34.75 -14.41 -0.89
N SER A 30 34.87 -15.70 -0.54
CA SER A 30 34.97 -16.15 0.85
C SER A 30 36.22 -15.63 1.57
N LYS A 31 37.37 -15.53 0.87
CA LYS A 31 38.59 -14.90 1.41
C LYS A 31 38.45 -13.38 1.53
N ALA A 32 37.87 -12.72 0.54
CA ALA A 32 37.63 -11.28 0.57
C ALA A 32 36.68 -10.88 1.72
N TYR A 33 35.66 -11.69 2.00
CA TYR A 33 34.77 -11.51 3.15
C TYR A 33 35.53 -11.50 4.48
N ALA A 34 36.39 -12.49 4.72
CA ALA A 34 37.19 -12.58 5.96
C ALA A 34 38.13 -11.38 6.15
N GLU A 35 38.56 -10.72 5.06
CA GLU A 35 39.34 -9.48 5.13
C GLU A 35 38.49 -8.22 5.39
N ILE A 36 37.23 -8.20 4.93
CA ILE A 36 36.32 -7.05 5.02
C ILE A 36 35.67 -6.99 6.41
N VAL A 37 35.06 -8.09 6.88
CA VAL A 37 34.43 -8.21 8.20
C VAL A 37 34.71 -9.60 8.78
N ASP A 38 35.35 -9.64 9.95
CA ASP A 38 35.40 -10.83 10.81
C ASP A 38 34.54 -10.57 12.06
N ALA A 39 33.54 -11.40 12.30
CA ALA A 39 32.59 -11.23 13.40
C ALA A 39 32.66 -12.41 14.35
N ASN A 40 33.27 -12.21 15.52
CA ASN A 40 33.33 -13.20 16.58
C ASN A 40 32.32 -12.87 17.69
N THR A 41 31.84 -13.87 18.42
CA THR A 41 30.94 -13.59 19.56
C THR A 41 31.74 -13.05 20.74
N LYS A 42 31.36 -11.88 21.24
CA LYS A 42 31.89 -11.27 22.46
C LYS A 42 31.15 -11.85 23.67
N GLY A 43 31.82 -12.69 24.47
CA GLY A 43 31.27 -13.28 25.69
C GLY A 43 30.38 -14.51 25.45
N ASN A 44 29.55 -14.86 26.44
CA ASN A 44 28.73 -16.06 26.40
C ASN A 44 27.49 -15.90 25.49
N ILE A 45 27.18 -16.94 24.71
CA ILE A 45 25.92 -17.03 23.97
C ILE A 45 24.78 -17.23 24.96
N LEU A 46 23.82 -16.30 24.97
CA LEU A 46 22.64 -16.39 25.81
C LEU A 46 21.55 -17.15 25.05
N ARG A 47 21.25 -18.37 25.50
CA ARG A 47 20.08 -19.13 25.03
C ARG A 47 18.91 -18.87 25.96
N LEU A 48 17.78 -18.48 25.38
CA LEU A 48 16.53 -18.28 26.08
C LEU A 48 15.65 -19.49 25.75
N GLU A 49 15.62 -20.51 26.63
CA GLU A 49 14.82 -21.71 26.39
C GLU A 49 13.34 -21.48 26.74
N PRO A 50 12.38 -21.85 25.86
CA PRO A 50 10.96 -21.77 26.16
C PRO A 50 10.58 -22.91 27.11
N THR A 51 10.59 -22.66 28.42
CA THR A 51 9.93 -23.55 29.40
C THR A 51 8.52 -23.03 29.71
N ARG A 52 7.55 -23.95 29.83
CA ARG A 52 6.10 -23.69 30.02
C ARG A 52 5.73 -22.81 31.24
N SER A 53 6.68 -22.31 32.03
CA SER A 53 6.45 -21.63 33.31
C SER A 53 7.09 -20.25 33.44
N LEU A 54 7.40 -19.55 32.35
CA LEU A 54 8.13 -18.27 32.39
C LEU A 54 7.32 -17.06 31.88
N ASP A 55 6.23 -16.76 32.57
CA ASP A 55 5.82 -15.36 32.70
C ASP A 55 6.74 -14.71 33.75
N GLY A 56 7.87 -14.12 33.32
CA GLY A 56 8.58 -13.12 34.15
C GLY A 56 10.10 -13.22 34.36
N LYS A 57 10.87 -14.13 33.74
CA LYS A 57 12.36 -14.03 33.82
C LYS A 57 12.91 -13.09 32.73
N THR A 58 13.47 -11.97 33.16
CA THR A 58 14.31 -11.08 32.34
C THR A 58 15.77 -11.47 32.49
N ALA A 59 16.49 -11.63 31.37
CA ALA A 59 17.94 -11.77 31.39
C ALA A 59 18.58 -10.39 31.42
N SER A 60 19.43 -10.12 32.41
CA SER A 60 20.19 -8.88 32.50
C SER A 60 21.43 -8.99 31.63
N VAL A 61 21.60 -8.10 30.66
CA VAL A 61 22.76 -8.08 29.75
C VAL A 61 23.34 -6.69 29.67
N ASN A 62 24.66 -6.57 29.85
CA ASN A 62 25.37 -5.32 29.66
C ASN A 62 25.64 -5.12 28.16
N VAL A 63 24.94 -4.16 27.57
CA VAL A 63 25.00 -3.83 26.15
C VAL A 63 25.22 -2.33 26.01
N SER A 64 26.32 -1.93 25.40
CA SER A 64 26.60 -0.53 25.04
C SER A 64 25.84 -0.14 23.77
N ASP A 65 25.68 1.17 23.53
CA ASP A 65 25.00 1.66 22.31
C ASP A 65 25.70 1.26 21.00
N GLU A 66 27.02 1.05 21.08
CA GLU A 66 27.90 0.73 19.94
C GLU A 66 28.04 -0.78 19.69
N ASP A 67 27.48 -1.63 20.55
CA ASP A 67 27.54 -3.08 20.37
C ASP A 67 26.63 -3.52 19.21
N VAL A 68 27.14 -4.42 18.36
CA VAL A 68 26.38 -5.05 17.28
C VAL A 68 25.80 -6.34 17.83
N LEU A 69 24.49 -6.52 17.66
CA LEU A 69 23.74 -7.62 18.24
C LEU A 69 23.19 -8.52 17.14
N GLU A 70 23.23 -9.83 17.37
CA GLU A 70 22.54 -10.85 16.58
C GLU A 70 21.47 -11.51 17.45
N LEU A 71 20.22 -11.39 17.01
CA LEU A 71 19.04 -11.98 17.64
C LEU A 71 18.52 -13.10 16.74
N ILE A 72 18.60 -14.34 17.20
CA ILE A 72 18.05 -15.50 16.48
C ILE A 72 16.70 -15.84 17.10
N MET A 73 15.66 -15.84 16.29
CA MET A 73 14.30 -16.13 16.68
C MET A 73 14.05 -17.66 16.76
N GLU A 74 12.93 -18.09 17.32
CA GLU A 74 12.56 -19.52 17.41
C GLU A 74 12.51 -20.24 16.06
N ASP A 75 12.22 -19.53 14.99
CA ASP A 75 12.15 -20.02 13.61
C ASP A 75 13.45 -19.82 12.81
N ASP A 76 14.56 -19.61 13.53
CA ASP A 76 15.92 -19.42 12.99
C ASP A 76 16.11 -18.14 12.13
N LEU A 77 15.18 -17.19 12.20
CA LEU A 77 15.38 -15.85 11.62
C LEU A 77 16.41 -15.05 12.41
N CYS A 78 17.34 -14.41 11.70
CA CYS A 78 18.40 -13.60 12.27
C CYS A 78 18.12 -12.10 12.11
N LEU A 79 18.01 -11.37 13.21
CA LEU A 79 17.94 -9.91 13.22
C LEU A 79 19.26 -9.33 13.74
N TYR A 80 19.86 -8.45 12.94
CA TYR A 80 21.05 -7.70 13.31
C TYR A 80 20.67 -6.25 13.66
N THR A 81 21.09 -5.75 14.82
CA THR A 81 20.72 -4.41 15.32
C THR A 81 21.80 -3.85 16.25
N SER A 82 21.81 -2.54 16.46
CA SER A 82 22.70 -1.93 17.48
C SER A 82 22.07 -2.00 18.86
N GLY A 83 22.91 -1.89 19.91
CA GLY A 83 22.45 -1.76 21.30
C GLY A 83 21.52 -0.57 21.52
N GLU A 84 21.80 0.57 20.87
CA GLU A 84 20.96 1.76 20.89
C GLU A 84 19.55 1.48 20.33
N ASN A 85 19.48 0.83 19.18
CA ASN A 85 18.23 0.50 18.50
C ASN A 85 17.40 -0.50 19.32
N LEU A 86 18.03 -1.54 19.86
CA LEU A 86 17.34 -2.51 20.71
C LEU A 86 16.82 -1.85 21.99
N ARG A 87 17.60 -0.97 22.62
CA ARG A 87 17.16 -0.24 23.82
C ARG A 87 15.97 0.66 23.51
N ARG A 88 15.98 1.35 22.37
CA ARG A 88 14.85 2.15 21.89
C ARG A 88 13.58 1.31 21.74
N ASP A 89 13.71 0.13 21.14
CA ASP A 89 12.58 -0.80 20.95
C ASP A 89 12.02 -1.29 22.29
N LEU A 90 12.88 -1.66 23.24
CA LEU A 90 12.47 -2.09 24.59
C LEU A 90 11.84 -0.96 25.41
N LEU A 91 12.38 0.26 25.31
CA LEU A 91 11.84 1.45 25.99
C LEU A 91 10.44 1.81 25.48
N SER A 92 10.18 1.61 24.19
CA SER A 92 8.84 1.81 23.60
C SER A 92 7.78 0.86 24.19
N GLN A 93 8.20 -0.21 24.88
CA GLN A 93 7.34 -1.22 25.50
C GLN A 93 7.19 -1.07 27.01
N GLY A 94 7.80 -0.04 27.61
CA GLY A 94 7.71 0.21 29.05
C GLY A 94 8.55 -0.75 29.91
N VAL A 95 9.54 -1.44 29.34
CA VAL A 95 10.50 -2.25 30.10
C VAL A 95 11.45 -1.32 30.87
N GLN A 96 11.55 -1.48 32.20
CA GLN A 96 12.38 -0.66 33.08
C GLN A 96 13.88 -0.98 32.93
N ARG A 97 14.74 0.00 33.28
CA ARG A 97 16.18 -0.20 33.49
C ARG A 97 16.40 -1.07 34.73
N GLY A 98 17.37 -1.99 34.69
CA GLY A 98 17.84 -2.66 35.90
C GLY A 98 18.41 -1.65 36.91
N GLY A 99 18.37 -1.99 38.21
CA GLY A 99 18.80 -1.10 39.30
C GLY A 99 20.29 -0.71 39.29
N GLU A 100 21.11 -1.34 38.45
CA GLU A 100 22.52 -1.00 38.22
C GLU A 100 22.70 -0.40 36.83
N GLY A 101 22.67 0.94 36.74
CA GLY A 101 23.35 1.83 35.78
C GLY A 101 23.35 1.60 34.26
N GLU A 102 23.56 0.38 33.75
CA GLU A 102 23.84 0.07 32.34
C GLU A 102 23.25 -1.27 31.84
N ALA A 103 22.62 -2.06 32.71
CA ALA A 103 22.15 -3.39 32.33
C ALA A 103 20.77 -3.35 31.65
N LEU A 104 20.69 -3.93 30.45
CA LEU A 104 19.48 -4.08 29.64
C LEU A 104 18.73 -5.34 30.09
N LEU A 105 17.46 -5.19 30.51
CA LEU A 105 16.60 -6.34 30.83
C LEU A 105 15.96 -6.87 29.55
N LEU A 106 16.46 -8.01 29.06
CA LEU A 106 15.88 -8.71 27.92
C LEU A 106 14.76 -9.64 28.40
N PRO A 107 13.50 -9.40 28.00
CA PRO A 107 12.43 -10.35 28.26
C PRO A 107 12.61 -11.63 27.42
N ALA A 108 12.14 -12.76 27.92
CA ALA A 108 12.14 -14.02 27.19
C ALA A 108 11.32 -13.98 25.89
N ARG A 109 10.32 -13.08 25.82
CA ARG A 109 9.57 -12.74 24.61
C ARG A 109 9.82 -11.29 24.25
N LEU A 110 10.36 -11.04 23.06
CA LEU A 110 10.40 -9.71 22.48
C LEU A 110 9.16 -9.56 21.61
N SER A 111 8.19 -8.81 22.10
CA SER A 111 7.25 -8.16 21.19
C SER A 111 8.01 -7.04 20.50
N PHE A 112 7.76 -6.79 19.22
CA PHE A 112 8.31 -5.62 18.53
C PHE A 112 7.12 -4.80 18.04
N ALA A 113 6.82 -3.68 18.69
CA ALA A 113 5.66 -2.87 18.32
C ALA A 113 5.88 -2.18 16.96
N VAL A 114 5.14 -2.59 15.93
CA VAL A 114 4.72 -1.72 14.82
C VAL A 114 3.25 -2.02 14.54
N GLY A 115 2.48 -0.96 14.28
CA GLY A 115 1.20 -1.09 13.59
C GLY A 115 0.05 -1.55 14.48
N SER A 116 -1.13 -1.03 14.17
CA SER A 116 -2.36 -1.18 14.94
C SER A 116 -3.27 -2.32 14.42
N SER A 117 -2.69 -3.39 13.88
CA SER A 117 -3.47 -4.57 13.49
C SER A 117 -3.78 -5.44 14.72
N ARG A 118 -5.00 -5.96 14.78
CA ARG A 118 -5.50 -6.78 15.90
C ARG A 118 -4.71 -8.09 16.01
N GLY A 119 -3.70 -8.08 16.87
CA GLY A 119 -3.02 -9.26 17.38
C GLY A 119 -1.62 -8.91 17.88
N GLU A 120 -1.41 -8.88 19.21
CA GLU A 120 -0.07 -8.87 19.78
C GLU A 120 0.64 -10.18 19.40
N GLN A 121 1.35 -10.20 18.27
CA GLN A 121 2.25 -11.29 17.94
C GLN A 121 3.59 -11.02 18.62
N SER A 122 3.79 -11.65 19.79
CA SER A 122 5.08 -11.65 20.48
C SER A 122 6.01 -12.68 19.84
N MET A 123 7.24 -12.31 19.50
CA MET A 123 8.25 -13.25 19.02
C MET A 123 9.16 -13.68 20.16
N THR A 124 9.49 -14.97 20.20
CA THR A 124 10.43 -15.50 21.20
C THR A 124 11.83 -15.47 20.62
N VAL A 125 12.75 -14.73 21.27
CA VAL A 125 14.17 -14.80 20.94
C VAL A 125 14.69 -16.12 21.48
N LYS A 126 15.28 -16.95 20.62
CA LYS A 126 15.90 -18.22 20.98
C LYS A 126 17.35 -18.03 21.40
N THR A 127 18.07 -17.13 20.73
CA THR A 127 19.49 -16.89 21.00
C THR A 127 19.84 -15.42 20.85
N PHE A 128 20.64 -14.91 21.78
CA PHE A 128 21.18 -13.56 21.79
C PHE A 128 22.72 -13.62 21.75
N ARG A 129 23.33 -12.88 20.83
CA ARG A 129 24.79 -12.75 20.71
C ARG A 129 25.21 -11.29 20.56
N ILE A 130 26.31 -10.93 21.22
CA ILE A 130 27.02 -9.68 20.97
C ILE A 130 28.16 -10.00 20.02
N LEU A 131 28.26 -9.27 18.91
CA LEU A 131 29.28 -9.48 17.88
C LEU A 131 30.42 -8.46 18.05
N ASP A 132 31.64 -8.97 18.11
CA ASP A 132 32.89 -8.22 18.00
C ASP A 132 33.29 -8.14 16.53
N ILE A 133 33.06 -6.98 15.92
CA ILE A 133 33.34 -6.72 14.50
C ILE A 133 34.82 -6.29 14.37
N LYS A 134 35.61 -7.09 13.66
CA LYS A 134 37.03 -6.89 13.36
C LYS A 134 37.26 -6.81 11.84
N GLY A 135 38.49 -6.50 11.43
CA GLY A 135 38.90 -6.36 10.02
C GLY A 135 38.80 -4.92 9.50
N LYS A 136 38.85 -4.75 8.17
CA LYS A 136 38.87 -3.44 7.50
C LYS A 136 37.67 -2.56 7.87
N VAL A 137 36.50 -3.15 8.13
CA VAL A 137 35.34 -2.40 8.61
C VAL A 137 35.59 -1.72 9.96
N ALA A 138 36.19 -2.43 10.93
CA ALA A 138 36.49 -1.85 12.23
C ALA A 138 37.50 -0.69 12.13
N GLU A 139 38.51 -0.83 11.26
CA GLU A 139 39.50 0.22 10.99
C GLU A 139 38.87 1.45 10.33
N ILE A 140 37.97 1.26 9.35
CA ILE A 140 37.28 2.36 8.67
C ILE A 140 36.36 3.09 9.64
N VAL A 141 35.61 2.36 10.47
CA VAL A 141 34.74 2.94 11.50
C VAL A 141 35.54 3.66 12.57
N ALA A 142 36.69 3.13 13.00
CA ALA A 142 37.54 3.77 14.00
C ALA A 142 38.25 5.04 13.47
N SER A 143 38.59 5.06 12.18
CA SER A 143 39.32 6.17 11.54
C SER A 143 38.43 7.26 10.96
N THR A 144 37.11 7.05 10.93
CA THR A 144 36.19 7.90 10.17
C THR A 144 34.86 8.11 10.91
N ALA A 145 34.30 9.32 10.89
CA ALA A 145 32.95 9.58 11.40
C ALA A 145 31.88 8.73 10.67
N GLY A 146 30.85 8.29 11.40
CA GLY A 146 29.92 7.20 10.99
C GLY A 146 29.30 7.28 9.58
N GLY A 147 29.00 8.48 9.07
CA GLY A 147 28.42 8.64 7.72
C GLY A 147 29.42 8.36 6.58
N ILE A 148 30.68 8.76 6.75
CA ILE A 148 31.72 8.51 5.75
C ILE A 148 32.19 7.04 5.82
N ALA A 149 32.15 6.43 7.01
CA ALA A 149 32.46 5.01 7.18
C ALA A 149 31.54 4.12 6.33
N ALA A 150 30.23 4.39 6.36
CA ALA A 150 29.24 3.63 5.59
C ALA A 150 29.46 3.66 4.08
N LYS A 151 29.67 4.86 3.50
CA LYS A 151 29.95 5.02 2.07
C LYS A 151 31.24 4.34 1.65
N LYS A 152 32.31 4.45 2.46
CA LYS A 152 33.58 3.76 2.18
C LYS A 152 33.40 2.25 2.17
N ILE A 153 32.64 1.71 3.12
CA ILE A 153 32.38 0.26 3.18
C ILE A 153 31.51 -0.19 2.02
N ALA A 154 30.46 0.56 1.69
CA ALA A 154 29.66 0.29 0.49
C ALA A 154 30.51 0.32 -0.78
N ALA A 155 31.43 1.29 -0.91
CA ALA A 155 32.35 1.37 -2.04
C ALA A 155 33.27 0.15 -2.11
N LEU A 156 33.87 -0.28 -1.00
CA LEU A 156 34.72 -1.47 -0.95
C LEU A 156 33.97 -2.74 -1.35
N ILE A 157 32.70 -2.85 -0.97
CA ILE A 157 31.83 -3.97 -1.33
C ILE A 157 31.50 -3.91 -2.82
N GLU A 158 31.16 -2.74 -3.35
CA GLU A 158 30.90 -2.56 -4.77
C GLU A 158 32.15 -2.77 -5.63
N ASP A 159 33.35 -2.42 -5.14
CA ASP A 159 34.61 -2.70 -5.84
C ASP A 159 34.83 -4.21 -6.07
N GLN A 160 34.25 -5.08 -5.24
CA GLN A 160 34.29 -6.54 -5.41
C GLN A 160 33.20 -7.06 -6.36
N LEU A 161 32.08 -6.35 -6.49
CA LEU A 161 30.94 -6.75 -7.33
C LEU A 161 31.04 -6.19 -8.75
N VAL A 162 31.50 -4.94 -8.86
CA VAL A 162 31.49 -4.11 -10.06
C VAL A 162 32.81 -3.34 -10.12
N GLU A 163 33.79 -3.85 -10.88
CA GLU A 163 35.08 -3.16 -11.05
C GLU A 163 34.90 -1.77 -11.70
N LYS A 164 34.00 -1.65 -12.69
CA LYS A 164 33.68 -0.41 -13.42
C LYS A 164 32.23 -0.39 -13.91
N ASP A 165 31.63 0.80 -13.94
CA ASP A 165 30.29 1.03 -14.51
C ASP A 165 30.35 0.90 -16.05
N LEU A 166 30.06 -0.30 -16.58
CA LEU A 166 30.31 -0.64 -17.99
C LEU A 166 29.15 -1.39 -18.66
N LEU A 167 29.05 -1.19 -19.97
CA LEU A 167 28.18 -1.97 -20.85
C LEU A 167 28.84 -3.28 -21.29
N PHE A 168 28.08 -4.36 -21.18
CA PHE A 168 28.50 -5.68 -21.59
C PHE A 168 27.54 -6.30 -22.59
N ARG A 169 28.08 -7.05 -23.55
CA ARG A 169 27.29 -7.87 -24.48
C ARG A 169 26.96 -9.22 -23.87
N VAL A 170 25.70 -9.64 -23.98
CA VAL A 170 25.23 -10.97 -23.57
C VAL A 170 25.45 -11.97 -24.72
N THR A 171 26.40 -12.90 -24.57
CA THR A 171 26.83 -13.88 -25.60
C THR A 171 26.27 -15.30 -25.36
N ASP A 172 26.38 -16.19 -26.35
CA ASP A 172 25.84 -17.56 -26.27
C ASP A 172 26.82 -18.59 -25.64
N GLU A 173 28.11 -18.29 -25.60
CA GLU A 173 29.18 -19.16 -25.09
C GLU A 173 29.40 -18.93 -23.59
N ALA A 174 28.81 -19.80 -22.77
CA ALA A 174 28.77 -19.70 -21.31
C ALA A 174 28.33 -18.31 -20.84
N ARG A 175 27.02 -18.17 -20.64
CA ARG A 175 26.23 -16.99 -20.26
C ARG A 175 26.61 -16.32 -18.92
N GLN A 176 27.82 -16.60 -18.45
CA GLN A 176 28.56 -16.05 -17.32
C GLN A 176 29.74 -15.15 -17.76
N ARG A 177 30.03 -15.05 -19.08
CA ARG A 177 31.12 -14.22 -19.63
C ARG A 177 30.59 -12.99 -20.37
N PHE A 178 30.52 -11.89 -19.64
CA PHE A 178 30.20 -10.57 -20.15
C PHE A 178 31.42 -9.99 -20.89
N GLN A 179 31.24 -9.60 -22.16
CA GLN A 179 32.29 -8.90 -22.91
C GLN A 179 32.01 -7.41 -22.88
N ALA A 180 32.95 -6.63 -22.34
CA ALA A 180 32.88 -5.17 -22.40
C ALA A 180 32.84 -4.75 -23.88
N ILE A 181 32.03 -3.74 -24.17
CA ILE A 181 31.88 -3.21 -25.54
C ILE A 181 32.27 -1.73 -25.58
N GLU A 182 32.77 -1.29 -26.73
CA GLU A 182 32.95 0.12 -27.03
C GLU A 182 31.72 0.69 -27.75
N GLN A 183 31.57 2.01 -27.75
CA GLN A 183 30.44 2.68 -28.42
C GLN A 183 30.38 2.35 -29.92
N SER A 184 31.53 2.11 -30.55
CA SER A 184 31.68 1.72 -31.96
C SER A 184 31.10 0.33 -32.26
N ASP A 185 30.94 -0.53 -31.26
CA ASP A 185 30.39 -1.88 -31.41
C ASP A 185 28.86 -1.92 -31.53
N LEU A 186 28.19 -0.77 -31.37
CA LEU A 186 26.74 -0.66 -31.35
C LEU A 186 26.19 -0.26 -32.73
N ASP A 187 25.41 -1.18 -33.34
CA ASP A 187 24.66 -0.90 -34.56
C ASP A 187 23.47 0.04 -34.25
N GLY A 188 23.64 1.33 -34.53
CA GLY A 188 22.62 2.37 -34.33
C GLY A 188 21.35 2.21 -35.17
N GLN A 189 21.30 1.30 -36.15
CA GLN A 189 20.11 1.09 -36.99
C GLN A 189 19.08 0.17 -36.34
N LYS A 190 19.51 -0.72 -35.44
CA LYS A 190 18.65 -1.72 -34.78
C LYS A 190 18.38 -1.34 -33.31
N PRO A 191 17.22 -1.72 -32.74
CA PRO A 191 16.98 -1.50 -31.33
C PRO A 191 17.95 -2.32 -30.47
N VAL A 192 18.49 -1.69 -29.44
CA VAL A 192 19.34 -2.29 -28.41
C VAL A 192 18.46 -2.69 -27.24
N LEU A 193 18.48 -3.98 -26.88
CA LEU A 193 17.88 -4.46 -25.64
C LEU A 193 18.87 -4.30 -24.50
N LEU A 194 18.53 -3.53 -23.48
CA LEU A 194 19.39 -3.24 -22.34
C LEU A 194 18.78 -3.78 -21.04
N PHE A 195 19.54 -4.61 -20.32
CA PHE A 195 19.22 -5.11 -18.99
C PHE A 195 19.90 -4.25 -17.90
N MET A 196 19.14 -3.84 -16.88
CA MET A 196 19.66 -3.05 -15.75
C MET A 196 19.20 -3.65 -14.40
N HIS A 197 20.15 -4.09 -13.59
CA HIS A 197 19.89 -4.80 -12.33
C HIS A 197 19.49 -3.87 -11.17
N GLY A 198 19.10 -4.49 -10.04
CA GLY A 198 18.68 -3.83 -8.81
C GLY A 198 19.82 -3.55 -7.81
N SER A 199 19.44 -3.06 -6.63
CA SER A 199 20.36 -2.68 -5.55
C SER A 199 21.20 -3.86 -5.03
N ALA A 200 22.49 -3.61 -4.76
CA ALA A 200 23.44 -4.61 -4.27
C ALA A 200 23.46 -5.92 -5.07
N SER A 201 23.25 -5.83 -6.40
CA SER A 201 23.18 -6.97 -7.31
C SER A 201 24.12 -6.80 -8.51
N THR A 202 24.10 -7.78 -9.41
CA THR A 202 24.77 -7.78 -10.73
C THR A 202 23.76 -8.24 -11.79
N SER A 203 24.06 -8.06 -13.08
CA SER A 203 23.15 -8.55 -14.14
C SER A 203 23.03 -10.07 -14.12
N GLN A 204 24.11 -10.77 -13.79
CA GLN A 204 24.05 -12.22 -13.59
C GLN A 204 23.11 -12.58 -12.44
N GLY A 205 23.24 -11.93 -11.28
CA GLY A 205 22.42 -12.21 -10.10
C GLY A 205 20.93 -11.93 -10.32
N SER A 206 20.61 -10.89 -11.11
CA SER A 206 19.22 -10.48 -11.35
C SER A 206 18.54 -11.26 -12.48
N PHE A 207 19.26 -11.62 -13.55
CA PHE A 207 18.63 -12.08 -14.80
C PHE A 207 19.03 -13.49 -15.25
N SER A 208 19.90 -14.21 -14.51
CA SER A 208 20.35 -15.57 -14.87
C SER A 208 19.20 -16.52 -15.20
N GLU A 209 18.10 -16.47 -14.44
CA GLU A 209 16.93 -17.33 -14.64
C GLU A 209 16.18 -17.10 -15.97
N LEU A 210 16.43 -15.98 -16.68
CA LEU A 210 15.92 -15.76 -18.04
C LEU A 210 16.73 -16.50 -19.10
N TRP A 211 18.04 -16.63 -18.88
CA TRP A 211 18.97 -17.15 -19.88
C TRP A 211 19.72 -18.42 -19.43
N ASP A 212 19.47 -19.00 -18.27
CA ASP A 212 19.97 -20.34 -17.94
C ASP A 212 19.08 -21.43 -18.60
N GLN A 213 19.69 -22.24 -19.48
CA GLN A 213 19.00 -23.25 -20.30
C GLN A 213 18.65 -24.53 -19.53
N LYS A 214 17.78 -24.42 -18.54
CA LYS A 214 17.21 -25.59 -17.88
C LYS A 214 15.68 -25.54 -17.99
N GLY A 215 15.16 -26.15 -19.06
CA GLY A 215 13.73 -26.39 -19.30
C GLY A 215 13.18 -25.75 -20.58
N ASP A 216 12.28 -26.47 -21.26
CA ASP A 216 11.73 -26.14 -22.59
C ASP A 216 11.14 -24.73 -22.70
N GLU A 217 10.49 -24.23 -21.64
CA GLU A 217 9.88 -22.90 -21.65
C GLU A 217 10.95 -21.79 -21.64
N LYS A 218 11.96 -21.88 -20.76
CA LYS A 218 13.03 -20.87 -20.65
C LYS A 218 13.77 -20.73 -21.98
N ASP A 219 14.05 -21.86 -22.63
CA ASP A 219 14.69 -21.88 -23.93
C ASP A 219 13.82 -21.29 -25.05
N ARG A 220 12.50 -21.41 -24.97
CA ARG A 220 11.59 -20.75 -25.93
C ARG A 220 11.59 -19.24 -25.72
N ILE A 221 11.53 -18.77 -24.47
CA ILE A 221 11.55 -17.34 -24.14
C ILE A 221 12.84 -16.68 -24.61
N TRP A 222 14.00 -17.25 -24.23
CA TRP A 222 15.29 -16.70 -24.62
C TRP A 222 15.51 -16.70 -26.15
N ARG A 223 15.12 -17.79 -26.83
CA ARG A 223 15.14 -17.83 -28.31
C ARG A 223 14.25 -16.76 -28.94
N GLY A 224 13.09 -16.48 -28.34
CA GLY A 224 12.21 -15.40 -28.76
C GLY A 224 12.88 -14.03 -28.68
N ILE A 225 13.56 -13.74 -27.57
CA ILE A 225 14.33 -12.50 -27.38
C ILE A 225 15.47 -12.44 -28.40
N ARG A 226 16.29 -13.49 -28.52
CA ARG A 226 17.38 -13.55 -29.52
C ARG A 226 16.90 -13.35 -30.95
N LYS A 227 15.76 -13.92 -31.32
CA LYS A 227 15.16 -13.72 -32.64
C LYS A 227 14.81 -12.24 -32.89
N ALA A 228 14.39 -11.51 -31.86
CA ALA A 228 14.02 -10.10 -31.97
C ALA A 228 15.22 -9.14 -31.98
N TYR A 229 16.31 -9.46 -31.26
CA TYR A 229 17.42 -8.53 -31.00
C TYR A 229 18.80 -8.98 -31.52
N SER A 230 18.95 -10.25 -31.88
CA SER A 230 20.22 -10.83 -32.34
C SER A 230 21.37 -10.57 -31.32
N ASN A 231 22.42 -9.85 -31.73
CA ASN A 231 23.59 -9.53 -30.91
C ASN A 231 23.46 -8.19 -30.16
N ASN A 232 22.37 -7.45 -30.34
CA ASN A 232 22.13 -6.16 -29.69
C ASN A 232 21.47 -6.33 -28.32
N ILE A 233 21.95 -7.30 -27.54
CA ILE A 233 21.49 -7.56 -26.17
C ILE A 233 22.63 -7.22 -25.22
N LEU A 234 22.40 -6.21 -24.39
CA LEU A 234 23.38 -5.64 -23.48
C LEU A 234 22.91 -5.74 -22.03
N ALA A 235 23.86 -5.76 -21.12
CA ALA A 235 23.68 -5.65 -19.69
C ALA A 235 24.56 -4.52 -19.16
N PHE A 236 24.02 -3.71 -18.23
CA PHE A 236 24.74 -2.60 -17.61
C PHE A 236 25.07 -2.93 -16.16
N GLU A 237 26.34 -3.23 -15.88
CA GLU A 237 26.83 -3.37 -14.52
C GLU A 237 27.12 -1.99 -13.96
N HIS A 238 26.55 -1.67 -12.80
CA HIS A 238 26.69 -0.36 -12.20
C HIS A 238 26.66 -0.39 -10.68
N ARG A 239 27.35 0.56 -10.05
CA ARG A 239 27.23 0.81 -8.60
C ARG A 239 25.83 1.28 -8.26
N THR A 240 25.22 0.67 -7.25
CA THR A 240 23.82 0.90 -6.83
C THR A 240 23.66 1.33 -5.37
N LEU A 241 24.73 1.27 -4.58
CA LEU A 241 24.76 1.67 -3.17
C LEU A 241 25.39 3.05 -3.00
N THR A 242 26.58 3.28 -3.59
CA THR A 242 27.29 4.56 -3.45
C THR A 242 26.94 5.58 -4.52
N HIS A 243 26.46 5.13 -5.68
CA HIS A 243 26.02 5.99 -6.77
C HIS A 243 24.50 6.15 -6.77
N SER A 244 24.03 7.36 -7.10
CA SER A 244 22.61 7.65 -7.33
C SER A 244 22.17 7.14 -8.72
N PRO A 245 20.87 7.00 -9.00
CA PRO A 245 20.39 6.70 -10.35
C PRO A 245 20.79 7.79 -11.37
N ILE A 246 21.02 9.03 -10.90
CA ILE A 246 21.49 10.15 -11.74
C ILE A 246 22.91 9.88 -12.22
N ASP A 247 23.82 9.47 -11.32
CA ASP A 247 25.18 9.03 -11.68
C ASP A 247 25.12 7.91 -12.73
N ASN A 248 24.33 6.87 -12.47
CA ASN A 248 24.25 5.72 -13.37
C ASN A 248 23.69 6.07 -14.75
N ALA A 249 22.68 6.95 -14.82
CA ALA A 249 22.13 7.42 -16.08
C ALA A 249 23.17 8.21 -16.90
N ILE A 250 23.99 9.03 -16.24
CA ILE A 250 25.10 9.74 -16.90
C ILE A 250 26.13 8.75 -17.44
N HIS A 251 26.62 7.82 -16.60
CA HIS A 251 27.63 6.83 -17.01
C HIS A 251 27.15 5.95 -18.17
N LEU A 252 25.87 5.59 -18.18
CA LEU A 252 25.25 4.83 -19.26
C LEU A 252 25.17 5.65 -20.55
N LEU A 253 24.67 6.88 -20.48
CA LEU A 253 24.51 7.74 -21.67
C LEU A 253 25.85 8.11 -22.32
N GLU A 254 26.91 8.25 -21.53
CA GLU A 254 28.27 8.48 -22.05
C GLU A 254 28.72 7.35 -22.98
N GLN A 255 28.36 6.10 -22.64
CA GLN A 255 28.72 4.89 -23.40
C GLN A 255 27.77 4.59 -24.56
N LEU A 256 26.58 5.20 -24.59
CA LEU A 256 25.61 5.01 -25.67
C LEU A 256 25.88 5.93 -26.87
N PRO A 257 25.59 5.48 -28.11
CA PRO A 257 25.63 6.32 -29.28
C PRO A 257 24.49 7.35 -29.28
N GLN A 258 24.69 8.42 -30.04
CA GLN A 258 23.63 9.40 -30.28
C GLN A 258 22.44 8.73 -30.98
N ASN A 259 21.22 9.11 -30.61
CA ASN A 259 19.96 8.56 -31.11
C ASN A 259 19.79 7.05 -30.86
N ALA A 260 20.45 6.50 -29.83
CA ALA A 260 20.32 5.09 -29.49
C ALA A 260 18.85 4.69 -29.31
N ARG A 261 18.41 3.69 -30.08
CA ARG A 261 17.06 3.12 -30.00
C ARG A 261 17.06 2.03 -28.92
N LEU A 262 16.44 2.32 -27.78
CA LEU A 262 16.53 1.46 -26.60
C LEU A 262 15.22 0.71 -26.33
N HIS A 263 15.33 -0.59 -26.07
CA HIS A 263 14.34 -1.38 -25.36
C HIS A 263 14.93 -1.77 -24.01
N LEU A 264 14.24 -1.47 -22.92
CA LEU A 264 14.75 -1.62 -21.57
C LEU A 264 14.06 -2.77 -20.85
N VAL A 265 14.84 -3.59 -20.14
CA VAL A 265 14.35 -4.51 -19.10
C VAL A 265 15.08 -4.16 -17.82
N THR A 266 14.33 -3.78 -16.79
CA THR A 266 14.94 -3.34 -15.53
C THR A 266 14.35 -4.09 -14.37
N HIS A 267 15.16 -4.30 -13.34
CA HIS A 267 14.70 -4.86 -12.07
C HIS A 267 14.95 -3.87 -10.94
N SER A 268 13.97 -3.73 -10.03
CA SER A 268 14.12 -2.96 -8.81
C SER A 268 14.57 -1.52 -9.08
N ARG A 269 15.55 -1.01 -8.32
CA ARG A 269 16.17 0.32 -8.48
C ARG A 269 16.64 0.62 -9.91
N GLY A 270 17.07 -0.38 -10.70
CA GLY A 270 17.45 -0.16 -12.10
C GLY A 270 16.35 0.46 -12.95
N GLY A 271 15.09 0.29 -12.56
CA GLY A 271 13.95 0.98 -13.19
C GLY A 271 13.96 2.50 -13.01
N LEU A 272 14.55 3.02 -11.94
CA LEU A 272 14.71 4.46 -11.72
C LEU A 272 15.71 5.07 -12.71
N VAL A 273 16.75 4.34 -13.10
CA VAL A 273 17.67 4.73 -14.17
C VAL A 273 16.91 4.78 -15.51
N GLY A 274 16.09 3.76 -15.80
CA GLY A 274 15.24 3.73 -16.99
C GLY A 274 14.24 4.90 -17.07
N GLU A 275 13.69 5.33 -15.95
CA GLU A 275 12.82 6.51 -15.87
C GLU A 275 13.56 7.80 -16.24
N LEU A 276 14.81 7.98 -15.79
CA LEU A 276 15.63 9.14 -16.16
C LEU A 276 15.92 9.17 -17.67
N LEU A 277 16.19 8.01 -18.29
CA LEU A 277 16.38 7.93 -19.74
C LEU A 277 15.11 8.36 -20.51
N CYS A 278 13.92 8.02 -19.99
CA CYS A 278 12.65 8.42 -20.59
C CYS A 278 12.42 9.95 -20.59
N ARG A 279 13.15 10.71 -19.78
CA ARG A 279 13.12 12.19 -19.78
C ARG A 279 13.76 12.79 -21.03
N GLY A 280 14.53 12.02 -21.80
CA GLY A 280 14.99 12.45 -23.13
C GLY A 280 13.88 12.57 -24.18
N GLN A 281 12.68 12.03 -23.91
CA GLN A 281 11.55 11.98 -24.85
C GLN A 281 10.30 12.69 -24.32
N LEU A 282 10.48 13.87 -23.73
CA LEU A 282 9.35 14.71 -23.30
C LEU A 282 8.58 15.28 -24.49
N GLY A 283 7.28 15.45 -24.32
CA GLY A 283 6.44 16.09 -25.33
C GLY A 283 6.71 17.59 -25.48
N GLY A 284 6.63 18.11 -26.70
CA GLY A 284 6.53 19.55 -26.96
C GLY A 284 7.84 20.35 -26.84
N GLY A 285 9.00 19.72 -27.03
CA GLY A 285 10.30 20.43 -27.06
C GLY A 285 10.74 21.02 -25.71
N ARG A 286 10.21 20.48 -24.61
CA ARG A 286 10.55 20.92 -23.25
C ARG A 286 11.91 20.35 -22.79
N GLU A 287 12.55 21.06 -21.87
CA GLU A 287 13.77 20.61 -21.19
C GLU A 287 13.52 19.29 -20.42
N PRO A 288 14.45 18.30 -20.47
CA PRO A 288 14.37 17.06 -19.70
C PRO A 288 14.13 17.27 -18.20
N PHE A 289 14.75 18.30 -17.62
CA PHE A 289 14.57 18.73 -16.23
C PHE A 289 14.45 20.26 -16.17
N THR A 290 13.47 20.74 -15.42
CA THR A 290 13.22 22.17 -15.19
C THR A 290 14.05 22.70 -14.02
N GLU A 291 14.32 24.01 -13.98
CA GLU A 291 14.99 24.64 -12.82
C GLU A 291 14.21 24.40 -11.52
N ASP A 292 12.88 24.48 -11.60
CA ASP A 292 11.97 24.19 -10.49
C ASP A 292 12.09 22.75 -9.97
N GLU A 293 12.46 21.77 -10.81
CA GLU A 293 12.75 20.38 -10.40
C GLU A 293 14.16 20.24 -9.82
N MET A 294 15.14 20.93 -10.40
CA MET A 294 16.52 20.91 -9.90
C MET A 294 16.64 21.58 -8.53
N SER A 295 15.85 22.62 -8.26
CA SER A 295 15.82 23.32 -6.97
C SER A 295 15.27 22.45 -5.83
N LEU A 296 14.66 21.29 -6.12
CA LEU A 296 14.26 20.33 -5.10
C LEU A 296 15.45 19.73 -4.34
N PHE A 297 16.66 19.84 -4.88
CA PHE A 297 17.91 19.33 -4.29
C PHE A 297 18.73 20.43 -3.59
N GLU A 298 18.21 21.65 -3.46
CA GLU A 298 18.90 22.74 -2.77
C GLU A 298 18.78 22.59 -1.24
N VAL A 299 19.88 22.84 -0.52
CA VAL A 299 19.99 22.49 0.91
C VAL A 299 19.21 23.44 1.83
N ASP A 300 19.27 24.75 1.56
CA ASP A 300 18.61 25.82 2.34
C ASP A 300 17.08 25.66 2.44
N ASP A 301 16.59 24.80 1.57
CA ASP A 301 15.20 24.54 1.29
C ASP A 301 14.65 23.38 2.13
N PHE A 302 15.48 22.51 2.72
CA PHE A 302 15.04 21.35 3.52
C PHE A 302 14.71 21.66 4.99
N SER A 303 13.99 22.74 5.27
CA SER A 303 13.67 23.14 6.66
C SER A 303 12.86 22.08 7.43
N GLY A 304 12.20 21.15 6.73
CA GLY A 304 11.44 20.03 7.27
C GLY A 304 12.30 18.83 7.72
N ILE A 305 13.53 18.67 7.21
CA ILE A 305 14.43 17.56 7.51
C ILE A 305 15.43 18.00 8.59
N THR A 306 14.95 18.14 9.83
CA THR A 306 15.83 18.55 10.94
C THR A 306 16.92 17.51 11.21
N GLY A 307 18.18 17.93 11.25
CA GLY A 307 19.31 17.07 11.64
C GLY A 307 20.05 16.38 10.48
N MET A 308 19.94 16.89 9.25
CA MET A 308 20.78 16.44 8.14
C MET A 308 22.26 16.62 8.46
N SER A 309 23.09 15.63 8.12
CA SER A 309 24.53 15.76 8.27
C SER A 309 25.12 16.54 7.09
N ALA A 310 26.24 17.22 7.31
CA ALA A 310 26.95 17.97 6.27
C ALA A 310 27.34 17.10 5.06
N GLU A 311 27.44 15.78 5.22
CA GLU A 311 27.66 14.87 4.07
C GLU A 311 26.42 14.73 3.18
N VAL A 312 25.22 14.64 3.76
CA VAL A 312 23.97 14.52 2.98
C VAL A 312 23.73 15.82 2.20
N GLU A 313 24.01 16.97 2.80
CA GLU A 313 23.95 18.27 2.12
C GLU A 313 24.86 18.33 0.89
N LYS A 314 26.09 17.83 1.01
CA LYS A 314 27.03 17.74 -0.11
C LYS A 314 26.54 16.79 -1.20
N ASP A 315 25.93 15.66 -0.85
CA ASP A 315 25.38 14.73 -1.83
C ASP A 315 24.26 15.37 -2.63
N TYR A 316 23.33 16.10 -2.00
CA TYR A 316 22.26 16.79 -2.72
C TYR A 316 22.78 17.90 -3.63
N GLN A 317 23.77 18.67 -3.17
CA GLN A 317 24.43 19.64 -4.04
C GLN A 317 25.07 18.96 -5.27
N ARG A 318 25.75 17.81 -5.06
CA ARG A 318 26.29 17.00 -6.16
C ARG A 318 25.18 16.47 -7.07
N HIS A 319 24.06 15.97 -6.53
CA HIS A 319 22.93 15.48 -7.33
C HIS A 319 22.35 16.59 -8.21
N ARG A 320 22.25 17.82 -7.69
CA ARG A 320 21.83 18.99 -8.47
C ARG A 320 22.77 19.26 -9.64
N GLU A 321 24.08 19.30 -9.40
CA GLU A 321 25.09 19.48 -10.45
C GLU A 321 25.02 18.35 -11.51
N GLN A 322 24.77 17.12 -11.06
CA GLN A 322 24.61 15.98 -11.94
C GLN A 322 23.31 16.02 -12.73
N LEU A 323 22.21 16.54 -12.18
CA LEU A 323 20.98 16.77 -12.95
C LEU A 323 21.19 17.79 -14.07
N VAL A 324 21.96 18.85 -13.83
CA VAL A 324 22.34 19.82 -14.88
C VAL A 324 23.14 19.12 -15.99
N ARG A 325 24.09 18.25 -15.61
CA ARG A 325 24.89 17.46 -16.55
C ARG A 325 24.02 16.48 -17.33
N LEU A 326 23.16 15.72 -16.64
CA LEU A 326 22.25 14.75 -17.24
C LEU A 326 21.26 15.44 -18.19
N ASN A 327 20.75 16.62 -17.83
CA ASN A 327 19.88 17.42 -18.69
C ASN A 327 20.58 17.77 -20.01
N SER A 328 21.84 18.18 -19.95
CA SER A 328 22.66 18.47 -21.14
C SER A 328 22.92 17.21 -21.97
N LEU A 329 23.29 16.11 -21.32
CA LEU A 329 23.62 14.85 -21.98
C LEU A 329 22.41 14.19 -22.66
N LEU A 330 21.22 14.27 -22.07
CA LEU A 330 19.97 13.80 -22.69
C LEU A 330 19.65 14.58 -23.98
N LYS A 331 19.92 15.89 -24.00
CA LYS A 331 19.75 16.74 -25.19
C LYS A 331 20.77 16.44 -26.28
N GLU A 332 22.00 16.11 -25.89
CA GLU A 332 23.08 15.73 -26.82
C GLU A 332 22.84 14.33 -27.40
N LYS A 333 22.65 13.32 -26.54
CA LYS A 333 22.56 11.91 -26.91
C LYS A 333 21.20 11.51 -27.48
N GLN A 334 20.12 12.22 -27.12
CA GLN A 334 18.75 11.98 -27.61
C GLN A 334 18.33 10.50 -27.65
N PRO A 335 18.40 9.77 -26.52
CA PRO A 335 18.02 8.37 -26.49
C PRO A 335 16.53 8.19 -26.83
N VAL A 336 16.20 7.13 -27.56
CA VAL A 336 14.82 6.80 -27.95
C VAL A 336 14.41 5.47 -27.34
N VAL A 337 13.83 5.53 -26.14
CA VAL A 337 13.17 4.41 -25.46
C VAL A 337 11.85 4.09 -26.20
N LYS A 338 11.84 2.95 -26.89
CA LYS A 338 10.67 2.45 -27.64
C LYS A 338 9.86 1.42 -26.86
N ARG A 339 10.50 0.70 -25.95
CA ARG A 339 9.86 -0.28 -25.05
C ARG A 339 10.59 -0.26 -23.71
N PHE A 340 9.85 -0.27 -22.61
CA PHE A 340 10.43 -0.31 -21.27
C PHE A 340 9.61 -1.29 -20.43
N VAL A 341 10.16 -2.47 -20.17
CA VAL A 341 9.61 -3.44 -19.23
C VAL A 341 10.24 -3.20 -17.87
N ARG A 342 9.48 -2.59 -16.96
CA ARG A 342 9.93 -2.23 -15.62
C ARG A 342 9.39 -3.24 -14.62
N VAL A 343 10.28 -3.98 -13.96
CA VAL A 343 9.93 -5.07 -13.04
C VAL A 343 10.28 -4.65 -11.61
N ALA A 344 9.31 -4.73 -10.70
CA ALA A 344 9.50 -4.54 -9.26
C ALA A 344 10.19 -3.22 -8.84
N CYS A 345 10.02 -2.14 -9.62
CA CYS A 345 10.73 -0.89 -9.38
C CYS A 345 10.11 -0.10 -8.23
N PRO A 346 10.88 0.42 -7.26
CA PRO A 346 10.35 1.31 -6.22
C PRO A 346 10.12 2.73 -6.77
N ALA A 347 9.27 2.87 -7.80
CA ALA A 347 9.09 4.12 -8.53
C ALA A 347 8.47 5.23 -7.68
N ARG A 348 7.77 4.89 -6.59
CA ARG A 348 7.28 5.82 -5.55
C ARG A 348 8.02 5.63 -4.22
N GLY A 349 9.17 4.97 -4.24
CA GLY A 349 9.92 4.58 -3.07
C GLY A 349 9.38 3.32 -2.38
N THR A 350 10.06 2.87 -1.33
CA THR A 350 9.66 1.69 -0.55
C THR A 350 9.84 1.96 0.94
N THR A 351 8.97 1.42 1.79
CA THR A 351 9.04 1.59 3.25
C THR A 351 10.41 1.18 3.78
N LEU A 352 11.00 0.16 3.17
CA LEU A 352 12.29 -0.40 3.57
C LEU A 352 13.46 0.57 3.39
N ALA A 353 13.37 1.51 2.44
CA ALA A 353 14.39 2.53 2.23
C ALA A 353 14.26 3.69 3.22
N SER A 354 13.05 4.02 3.69
CA SER A 354 12.81 5.08 4.69
C SER A 354 12.85 4.60 6.15
N GLY A 355 12.81 3.28 6.37
CA GLY A 355 12.80 2.66 7.69
C GLY A 355 14.19 2.45 8.29
N ARG A 356 14.29 1.60 9.31
CA ARG A 356 15.62 1.27 9.88
C ARG A 356 16.38 0.33 8.95
N LEU A 357 17.52 0.79 8.44
CA LEU A 357 18.36 0.08 7.47
C LEU A 357 18.84 -1.28 8.00
N ASP A 358 19.03 -1.40 9.33
CA ASP A 358 19.42 -2.63 10.01
C ASP A 358 18.36 -3.74 9.92
N ILE A 359 17.08 -3.41 10.16
CA ILE A 359 15.98 -4.37 10.04
C ILE A 359 15.78 -4.75 8.57
N TYR A 360 15.83 -3.76 7.67
CA TYR A 360 15.69 -4.01 6.23
C TYR A 360 16.74 -5.00 5.72
N LEU A 361 18.02 -4.69 5.94
CA LEU A 361 19.12 -5.51 5.46
C LEU A 361 19.13 -6.89 6.15
N SER A 362 18.67 -6.98 7.41
CA SER A 362 18.44 -8.27 8.06
C SER A 362 17.38 -9.08 7.32
N GLY A 363 16.26 -8.47 6.93
CA GLY A 363 15.22 -9.15 6.14
C GLY A 363 15.69 -9.62 4.78
N LEU A 364 16.37 -8.73 4.05
CA LEU A 364 17.00 -9.04 2.77
C LEU A 364 17.96 -10.23 2.91
N LEU A 365 18.81 -10.23 3.94
CA LEU A 365 19.75 -11.31 4.20
C LEU A 365 19.04 -12.64 4.47
N ASN A 366 18.02 -12.67 5.35
CA ASN A 366 17.24 -13.88 5.61
C ASN A 366 16.58 -14.42 4.34
N MET A 367 16.03 -13.55 3.50
CA MET A 367 15.40 -13.96 2.23
C MET A 367 16.39 -14.59 1.25
N ILE A 368 17.56 -13.96 1.08
CA ILE A 368 18.62 -14.48 0.21
C ILE A 368 19.10 -15.84 0.73
N GLY A 369 19.20 -16.01 2.05
CA GLY A 369 19.56 -17.27 2.70
C GLY A 369 18.62 -18.44 2.37
N LEU A 370 17.36 -18.17 2.00
CA LEU A 370 16.39 -19.21 1.62
C LEU A 370 16.53 -19.68 0.18
N ILE A 371 17.29 -18.96 -0.65
CA ILE A 371 17.51 -19.31 -2.06
C ILE A 371 18.84 -20.06 -2.12
N PRO A 372 18.86 -21.40 -2.31
CA PRO A 372 20.07 -22.20 -2.17
C PRO A 372 21.22 -21.75 -3.09
N ALA A 373 20.90 -21.29 -4.31
CA ALA A 373 21.89 -20.79 -5.26
C ALA A 373 22.55 -19.47 -4.82
N LEU A 374 21.82 -18.59 -4.14
CA LEU A 374 22.36 -17.31 -3.66
C LEU A 374 23.03 -17.47 -2.29
N ASN A 375 22.50 -18.35 -1.44
CA ASN A 375 23.12 -18.70 -0.15
C ASN A 375 24.47 -19.40 -0.34
N ALA A 376 24.60 -20.26 -1.35
CA ALA A 376 25.87 -20.88 -1.73
C ALA A 376 26.83 -19.92 -2.46
N SER A 377 26.37 -18.73 -2.86
CA SER A 377 27.21 -17.73 -3.53
C SER A 377 27.87 -16.80 -2.50
N GLY A 378 29.03 -16.22 -2.85
CA GLY A 378 29.69 -15.22 -2.01
C GLY A 378 28.92 -13.90 -1.82
N VAL A 379 27.76 -13.74 -2.45
CA VAL A 379 26.88 -12.55 -2.31
C VAL A 379 26.23 -12.49 -0.92
N TYR A 380 25.85 -13.63 -0.34
CA TYR A 380 25.25 -13.68 1.00
C TYR A 380 26.20 -13.13 2.06
N ASP A 381 27.44 -13.61 2.05
CA ASP A 381 28.50 -13.16 2.97
C ASP A 381 28.79 -11.66 2.81
N LEU A 382 28.83 -11.17 1.57
CA LEU A 382 29.06 -9.76 1.28
C LEU A 382 27.94 -8.85 1.80
N ILE A 383 26.67 -9.23 1.60
CA ILE A 383 25.52 -8.49 2.14
C ILE A 383 25.51 -8.54 3.66
N LYS A 384 25.90 -9.67 4.26
CA LYS A 384 26.07 -9.78 5.71
C LYS A 384 27.16 -8.82 6.22
N ALA A 385 28.30 -8.75 5.56
CA ALA A 385 29.36 -7.79 5.89
C ALA A 385 28.86 -6.34 5.79
N PHE A 386 28.12 -6.00 4.74
CA PHE A 386 27.50 -4.69 4.57
C PHE A 386 26.52 -4.37 5.71
N LEU A 387 25.63 -5.30 6.05
CA LEU A 387 24.67 -5.16 7.14
C LEU A 387 25.38 -4.92 8.47
N LEU A 388 26.38 -5.74 8.81
CA LEU A 388 27.13 -5.58 10.06
C LEU A 388 27.85 -4.24 10.14
N ALA A 389 28.40 -3.77 9.02
CA ALA A 389 29.00 -2.43 8.92
C ALA A 389 27.99 -1.30 9.11
N VAL A 390 26.83 -1.37 8.46
CA VAL A 390 25.71 -0.42 8.60
C VAL A 390 25.25 -0.35 10.05
N VAL A 391 25.07 -1.51 10.70
CA VAL A 391 24.67 -1.60 12.10
C VAL A 391 25.73 -0.99 13.00
N LYS A 392 27.01 -1.31 12.78
CA LYS A 392 28.14 -0.80 13.57
C LYS A 392 28.31 0.71 13.43
N SER A 393 28.14 1.24 12.22
CA SER A 393 28.28 2.66 11.90
C SER A 393 27.03 3.47 12.24
N ARG A 394 25.92 2.81 12.62
CA ARG A 394 24.60 3.41 12.84
C ARG A 394 24.15 4.25 11.65
N THR A 395 24.42 3.73 10.46
CA THR A 395 24.19 4.43 9.19
C THR A 395 22.71 4.72 9.01
N GLN A 396 22.40 5.96 8.63
CA GLN A 396 21.05 6.34 8.21
C GLN A 396 20.92 6.17 6.69
N PRO A 397 19.76 5.72 6.17
CA PRO A 397 19.57 5.51 4.73
C PRO A 397 19.95 6.70 3.84
N GLN A 398 19.74 7.93 4.32
CA GLN A 398 20.05 9.19 3.63
C GLN A 398 21.55 9.36 3.33
N GLN A 399 22.42 8.65 4.06
CA GLN A 399 23.87 8.73 3.89
C GLN A 399 24.39 7.87 2.74
N LEU A 400 23.54 7.05 2.12
CA LEU A 400 23.89 6.26 0.94
C LEU A 400 23.04 6.74 -0.23
N PRO A 401 23.59 7.52 -1.18
CA PRO A 401 22.86 8.08 -2.31
C PRO A 401 22.04 7.03 -3.06
N GLY A 402 22.54 5.79 -3.04
CA GLY A 402 21.87 4.72 -3.73
C GLY A 402 20.65 4.10 -3.06
N PHE A 403 20.54 4.25 -1.74
CA PHE A 403 19.33 3.92 -0.99
C PHE A 403 18.41 5.13 -0.82
N GLU A 404 18.98 6.31 -0.59
CA GLU A 404 18.26 7.57 -0.43
C GLU A 404 17.28 7.80 -1.58
N CYS A 405 17.69 7.53 -2.82
CA CYS A 405 16.85 7.71 -4.01
C CYS A 405 15.62 6.78 -4.09
N MET A 406 15.48 5.81 -3.17
CA MET A 406 14.32 4.91 -3.05
C MET A 406 13.46 5.26 -1.83
N MET A 407 13.82 6.27 -1.05
CA MET A 407 13.01 6.75 0.06
C MET A 407 11.78 7.47 -0.49
N PRO A 408 10.55 7.14 -0.01
CA PRO A 408 9.34 7.85 -0.39
C PRO A 408 9.45 9.37 -0.27
N GLY A 409 10.10 9.88 0.78
CA GLY A 409 10.30 11.32 1.01
C GLY A 409 11.58 11.91 0.39
N SER A 410 12.28 11.20 -0.50
CA SER A 410 13.48 11.74 -1.16
C SER A 410 13.13 12.79 -2.23
N PRO A 411 14.01 13.79 -2.46
CA PRO A 411 13.87 14.70 -3.58
C PRO A 411 13.79 13.99 -4.93
N PHE A 412 14.50 12.86 -5.07
CA PHE A 412 14.52 12.06 -6.28
C PHE A 412 13.16 11.44 -6.62
N ILE A 413 12.57 10.68 -5.68
CA ILE A 413 11.24 10.07 -5.89
C ILE A 413 10.19 11.15 -6.08
N ALA A 414 10.28 12.22 -5.30
CA ALA A 414 9.32 13.29 -5.33
C ALA A 414 9.41 14.07 -6.67
N MET A 415 10.60 14.36 -7.19
CA MET A 415 10.80 14.92 -8.54
C MET A 415 10.17 14.03 -9.63
N LEU A 416 10.41 12.72 -9.54
CA LEU A 416 9.96 11.76 -10.55
C LEU A 416 8.42 11.68 -10.62
N ASN A 417 7.73 11.74 -9.47
CA ASN A 417 6.28 11.53 -9.38
C ASN A 417 5.45 12.83 -9.38
N SER A 418 6.02 13.96 -8.98
CA SER A 418 5.31 15.25 -8.94
C SER A 418 5.36 16.00 -10.27
N SER A 419 6.30 15.66 -11.16
CA SER A 419 6.51 16.39 -12.41
C SER A 419 5.21 16.55 -13.23
N PRO A 420 4.89 17.77 -13.69
CA PRO A 420 3.72 18.01 -14.52
C PRO A 420 3.97 17.62 -15.99
N VAL A 421 5.16 17.12 -16.33
CA VAL A 421 5.54 16.81 -17.71
C VAL A 421 5.28 15.35 -18.03
N GLU A 422 4.60 15.12 -19.17
CA GLU A 422 4.34 13.79 -19.70
C GLU A 422 5.43 13.35 -20.69
N THR A 423 5.90 12.11 -20.57
CA THR A 423 6.81 11.48 -21.54
C THR A 423 6.03 10.63 -22.55
N ALA A 424 6.55 10.57 -23.79
CA ALA A 424 6.05 9.71 -24.85
C ALA A 424 6.70 8.31 -24.86
N ALA A 425 7.65 8.04 -23.94
CA ALA A 425 8.29 6.74 -23.81
C ALA A 425 7.28 5.67 -23.38
N ALA A 426 7.27 4.54 -24.09
CA ALA A 426 6.40 3.41 -23.76
C ALA A 426 6.88 2.73 -22.46
N LEU A 427 5.94 2.32 -21.60
CA LEU A 427 6.20 1.63 -20.34
C LEU A 427 5.23 0.45 -20.20
N ALA A 428 5.73 -0.71 -19.80
CA ALA A 428 4.97 -1.85 -19.34
C ALA A 428 5.51 -2.26 -17.97
N VAL A 429 4.62 -2.37 -16.98
CA VAL A 429 4.99 -2.65 -15.58
C VAL A 429 4.69 -4.11 -15.25
N ILE A 430 5.65 -4.80 -14.66
CA ILE A 430 5.43 -6.09 -14.00
C ILE A 430 5.54 -5.84 -12.50
N GLU A 431 4.42 -6.02 -11.81
CA GLU A 431 4.28 -5.86 -10.36
C GLU A 431 3.96 -7.22 -9.73
N GLY A 432 4.29 -7.39 -8.46
CA GLY A 432 4.06 -8.64 -7.75
C GLY A 432 3.54 -8.41 -6.35
N ASP A 433 2.78 -9.38 -5.87
CA ASP A 433 2.22 -9.44 -4.51
C ASP A 433 2.33 -10.87 -3.97
N ILE A 434 2.91 -11.01 -2.79
CA ILE A 434 3.09 -12.31 -2.14
C ILE A 434 1.82 -12.70 -1.38
N ASP A 435 1.32 -13.92 -1.62
CA ASP A 435 0.23 -14.45 -0.79
C ASP A 435 0.79 -14.85 0.59
N PRO A 436 0.36 -14.21 1.70
CA PRO A 436 0.90 -14.48 3.03
C PRO A 436 0.54 -15.88 3.56
N ARG A 437 -0.24 -16.68 2.82
CA ARG A 437 -0.69 -18.03 3.22
C ARG A 437 0.27 -19.16 2.82
N GLY A 438 1.38 -18.84 2.15
CA GLY A 438 2.38 -19.77 1.60
C GLY A 438 3.50 -20.26 2.53
N ILE A 439 4.52 -20.93 1.98
CA ILE A 439 5.73 -21.40 2.70
C ILE A 439 6.50 -20.23 3.34
N PHE A 440 6.45 -19.05 2.73
CA PHE A 440 7.08 -17.81 3.21
C PHE A 440 6.27 -17.08 4.29
N LYS A 441 5.14 -17.63 4.74
CA LYS A 441 4.23 -17.05 5.74
C LYS A 441 4.95 -16.47 6.96
N LYS A 442 6.03 -17.08 7.45
CA LYS A 442 6.70 -16.62 8.69
C LYS A 442 7.54 -15.36 8.50
N ILE A 443 8.29 -15.26 7.40
CA ILE A 443 9.07 -14.07 7.04
C ILE A 443 8.14 -12.97 6.54
N ALA A 444 7.15 -13.34 5.73
CA ALA A 444 6.07 -12.46 5.36
C ALA A 444 5.43 -11.88 6.63
N LEU A 445 4.97 -12.67 7.61
CA LEU A 445 4.39 -12.16 8.86
C LEU A 445 5.33 -11.22 9.64
N PHE A 446 6.63 -11.48 9.69
CA PHE A 446 7.58 -10.59 10.37
C PHE A 446 7.74 -9.22 9.67
N PHE A 447 7.76 -9.18 8.33
CA PHE A 447 7.96 -7.93 7.57
C PHE A 447 6.66 -7.25 7.12
N VAL A 448 5.60 -8.00 6.84
CA VAL A 448 4.22 -7.54 6.52
C VAL A 448 3.69 -6.71 7.68
N ASP A 449 3.59 -7.28 8.89
CA ASP A 449 3.01 -6.58 10.05
C ASP A 449 3.88 -5.40 10.54
N ARG A 450 5.15 -5.34 10.12
CA ARG A 450 6.16 -4.38 10.62
C ARG A 450 6.51 -3.24 9.65
N PHE A 451 6.29 -3.41 8.35
CA PHE A 451 6.68 -2.40 7.34
C PHE A 451 5.68 -2.21 6.22
N TYR A 452 4.70 -3.09 6.05
CA TYR A 452 3.86 -3.07 4.87
C TYR A 452 2.38 -3.14 5.25
N GLU A 453 1.70 -2.01 5.12
CA GLU A 453 0.24 -1.97 5.21
C GLU A 453 -0.44 -2.31 3.88
N SER A 454 0.35 -2.43 2.83
CA SER A 454 -0.08 -2.62 1.44
C SER A 454 0.58 -3.85 0.83
N ASP A 455 -0.11 -4.43 -0.16
CA ASP A 455 0.39 -5.51 -1.03
C ASP A 455 1.84 -5.24 -1.46
N HIS A 456 2.69 -6.27 -1.45
CA HIS A 456 4.14 -6.12 -1.65
C HIS A 456 4.82 -7.42 -2.08
N ASP A 457 6.03 -7.32 -2.63
CA ASP A 457 6.84 -8.49 -3.06
C ASP A 457 7.95 -8.86 -2.07
N LEU A 458 7.78 -8.48 -0.80
CA LEU A 458 8.75 -8.47 0.31
C LEU A 458 9.78 -7.31 0.30
N VAL A 459 10.09 -6.68 -0.84
CA VAL A 459 11.08 -5.59 -0.91
C VAL A 459 10.48 -4.26 -1.36
N VAL A 460 9.48 -4.31 -2.22
CA VAL A 460 8.81 -3.13 -2.76
C VAL A 460 7.31 -3.32 -2.64
N ASN A 461 6.63 -2.26 -2.19
CA ASN A 461 5.18 -2.17 -2.20
C ASN A 461 4.64 -2.25 -3.62
N THR A 462 3.68 -3.11 -3.89
CA THR A 462 3.03 -3.24 -5.20
C THR A 462 2.48 -1.88 -5.67
N PRO A 463 1.80 -1.05 -4.84
CA PRO A 463 1.35 0.29 -5.25
C PRO A 463 2.47 1.31 -5.54
N SER A 464 3.73 0.97 -5.25
CA SER A 464 4.88 1.78 -5.64
C SER A 464 5.35 1.49 -7.06
N MET A 465 5.09 0.29 -7.58
CA MET A 465 5.71 -0.24 -8.79
C MET A 465 5.22 0.40 -10.09
N ASP A 466 4.03 1.02 -10.06
CA ASP A 466 3.37 1.61 -11.22
C ASP A 466 3.48 3.14 -11.30
N GLY A 467 4.19 3.78 -10.36
CA GLY A 467 4.41 5.23 -10.38
C GLY A 467 5.52 5.67 -11.34
N GLY A 468 6.16 6.79 -11.04
CA GLY A 468 7.21 7.37 -11.87
C GLY A 468 6.70 8.51 -12.76
N ALA A 469 7.43 8.83 -13.83
CA ALA A 469 7.04 9.96 -14.70
C ALA A 469 5.71 9.68 -15.41
N ARG A 470 4.84 10.69 -15.54
CA ARG A 470 3.53 10.50 -16.17
C ARG A 470 3.67 10.16 -17.65
N ARG A 471 2.91 9.18 -18.13
CA ARG A 471 2.82 8.80 -19.55
C ARG A 471 1.62 9.48 -20.21
N LYS A 472 1.70 9.78 -21.51
CA LYS A 472 0.59 10.40 -22.27
C LYS A 472 -0.68 9.53 -22.33
N SER A 473 -0.50 8.21 -22.29
CA SER A 473 -1.54 7.20 -22.34
C SER A 473 -1.52 6.32 -21.08
N SER A 474 -2.58 5.55 -20.88
CA SER A 474 -2.61 4.47 -19.90
C SER A 474 -1.43 3.51 -20.09
N ILE A 475 -0.98 2.91 -19.00
CA ILE A 475 0.17 1.99 -18.98
C ILE A 475 -0.32 0.54 -18.86
N PRO A 476 0.22 -0.41 -19.65
CA PRO A 476 0.03 -1.83 -19.40
C PRO A 476 0.69 -2.26 -18.08
N VAL A 477 -0.07 -2.94 -17.23
CA VAL A 477 0.40 -3.54 -15.96
C VAL A 477 0.06 -5.04 -15.92
N LEU A 478 1.04 -5.88 -15.59
CA LEU A 478 0.88 -7.29 -15.31
C LEU A 478 1.18 -7.52 -13.83
N SER A 479 0.17 -7.92 -13.07
CA SER A 479 0.29 -8.26 -11.64
C SER A 479 0.51 -9.76 -11.49
N ASP A 480 1.57 -10.18 -10.79
CA ASP A 480 1.84 -11.58 -10.41
C ASP A 480 1.51 -11.80 -8.94
N GLU A 481 0.63 -12.76 -8.63
CA GLU A 481 0.12 -12.97 -7.27
C GLU A 481 0.25 -14.47 -6.93
N GLY A 482 0.80 -14.79 -5.76
CA GLY A 482 0.95 -16.18 -5.32
C GLY A 482 1.89 -16.38 -4.14
N ASP A 483 1.91 -17.59 -3.59
CA ASP A 483 2.76 -17.98 -2.45
C ASP A 483 4.26 -18.11 -2.79
N GLU A 484 4.59 -18.33 -4.07
CA GLU A 484 5.96 -18.35 -4.57
C GLU A 484 6.43 -16.99 -5.12
N VAL A 485 5.56 -15.98 -5.19
CA VAL A 485 5.88 -14.65 -5.72
C VAL A 485 6.67 -13.86 -4.68
N ASN A 486 7.84 -13.37 -5.08
CA ASN A 486 8.71 -12.49 -4.31
C ASN A 486 9.63 -11.67 -5.22
N HIS A 487 10.32 -10.69 -4.64
CA HIS A 487 11.20 -9.75 -5.34
C HIS A 487 12.23 -10.39 -6.27
N PHE A 488 12.70 -11.60 -5.96
CA PHE A 488 13.75 -12.32 -6.68
C PHE A 488 13.21 -13.38 -7.66
N SER A 489 11.90 -13.61 -7.66
CA SER A 489 11.26 -14.69 -8.43
C SER A 489 10.75 -14.27 -9.81
N TYR A 490 10.64 -12.97 -10.12
CA TYR A 490 9.98 -12.50 -11.36
C TYR A 490 10.58 -13.09 -12.65
N PHE A 491 11.87 -13.37 -12.68
CA PHE A 491 12.52 -13.96 -13.86
C PHE A 491 12.47 -15.50 -13.88
N LYS A 492 12.12 -16.10 -12.74
CA LYS A 492 11.82 -17.54 -12.56
C LYS A 492 10.35 -17.87 -12.81
N ASN A 493 9.43 -16.92 -12.62
CA ASN A 493 8.00 -17.18 -12.75
C ASN A 493 7.58 -17.27 -14.23
N SER A 494 6.74 -18.26 -14.53
CA SER A 494 6.31 -18.57 -15.90
C SER A 494 5.43 -17.47 -16.49
N LYS A 495 4.54 -16.88 -15.68
CA LYS A 495 3.60 -15.81 -16.07
C LYS A 495 4.34 -14.53 -16.48
N THR A 496 5.24 -14.06 -15.63
CA THR A 496 6.04 -12.84 -15.82
C THR A 496 7.02 -12.98 -16.98
N ARG A 497 7.68 -14.14 -17.17
CA ARG A 497 8.53 -14.39 -18.35
C ARG A 497 7.78 -14.29 -19.67
N ARG A 498 6.60 -14.91 -19.75
CA ARG A 498 5.74 -14.81 -20.94
C ARG A 498 5.32 -13.37 -21.19
N GLY A 499 4.89 -12.67 -20.14
CA GLY A 499 4.55 -11.25 -20.20
C GLY A 499 5.71 -10.38 -20.69
N LEU A 500 6.92 -10.60 -20.16
CA LEU A 500 8.14 -9.90 -20.58
C LEU A 500 8.41 -10.08 -22.08
N LEU A 501 8.38 -11.32 -22.57
CA LEU A 501 8.55 -11.58 -24.01
C LEU A 501 7.46 -10.87 -24.83
N SER A 502 6.21 -10.93 -24.36
CA SER A 502 5.06 -10.27 -24.98
C SER A 502 5.29 -8.76 -25.13
N ALA A 503 5.64 -8.10 -24.02
CA ALA A 503 5.87 -6.66 -23.98
C ALA A 503 7.08 -6.24 -24.84
N LEU A 504 8.09 -7.09 -24.98
CA LEU A 504 9.26 -6.83 -25.82
C LEU A 504 9.02 -7.02 -27.32
N THR A 505 8.10 -7.90 -27.73
CA THR A 505 8.01 -8.37 -29.12
C THR A 505 6.70 -8.02 -29.82
N GLN A 506 5.60 -7.85 -29.09
CA GLN A 506 4.31 -7.50 -29.69
C GLN A 506 4.23 -6.01 -30.03
N SER A 507 3.38 -5.70 -31.01
CA SER A 507 3.03 -4.33 -31.41
C SER A 507 1.61 -3.94 -30.99
N GLU A 508 0.91 -4.82 -30.26
CA GLU A 508 -0.41 -4.53 -29.71
C GLU A 508 -0.36 -3.39 -28.69
N VAL A 509 -1.45 -2.65 -28.58
CA VAL A 509 -1.60 -1.56 -27.61
C VAL A 509 -1.49 -2.08 -26.17
N VAL A 510 -1.92 -3.32 -25.94
CA VAL A 510 -1.84 -4.00 -24.64
C VAL A 510 -1.21 -5.38 -24.85
N PRO A 511 0.02 -5.63 -24.37
CA PRO A 511 0.64 -6.95 -24.50
C PRO A 511 -0.16 -8.04 -23.76
N ALA A 512 -0.08 -9.28 -24.24
CA ALA A 512 -0.78 -10.40 -23.62
C ALA A 512 -0.44 -10.56 -22.13
N GLY A 513 -1.49 -10.67 -21.29
CA GLY A 513 -1.38 -10.78 -19.84
C GLY A 513 -1.33 -9.44 -19.09
N PHE A 514 -1.33 -8.30 -19.78
CA PHE A 514 -1.37 -6.98 -19.17
C PHE A 514 -2.78 -6.38 -19.21
N HIS A 515 -3.05 -5.48 -18.27
CA HIS A 515 -4.24 -4.65 -18.22
C HIS A 515 -3.84 -3.17 -18.28
N LEU A 516 -4.67 -2.31 -18.88
CA LEU A 516 -4.40 -0.88 -18.90
C LEU A 516 -4.76 -0.23 -17.56
N ARG A 517 -3.85 0.58 -17.03
CA ARG A 517 -4.05 1.42 -15.85
C ARG A 517 -3.95 2.90 -16.26
N GLU A 518 -5.00 3.67 -15.98
CA GLU A 518 -5.00 5.11 -16.23
C GLU A 518 -4.05 5.83 -15.27
N GLN A 519 -3.43 6.90 -15.76
CA GLN A 519 -2.46 7.72 -15.01
C GLN A 519 -2.92 9.18 -14.86
N LYS A 520 -4.11 9.52 -15.39
CA LYS A 520 -4.64 10.89 -15.43
C LYS A 520 -5.75 11.08 -14.40
N PRO A 521 -5.75 12.19 -13.64
CA PRO A 521 -6.86 12.54 -12.77
C PRO A 521 -8.16 12.68 -13.58
N LYS A 522 -9.28 12.20 -13.02
CA LYS A 522 -10.61 12.38 -13.64
C LYS A 522 -10.94 13.86 -13.76
N ALA A 523 -11.10 14.36 -14.99
CA ALA A 523 -11.60 15.70 -15.24
C ALA A 523 -13.12 15.76 -15.05
N ILE A 524 -13.63 16.83 -14.42
CA ILE A 524 -15.08 17.05 -14.31
C ILE A 524 -15.52 17.91 -15.48
N ALA A 525 -16.40 17.36 -16.30
CA ALA A 525 -17.01 18.10 -17.39
C ALA A 525 -18.05 19.10 -16.84
N ARG A 526 -18.02 20.34 -17.33
CA ARG A 526 -19.14 21.27 -17.17
C ARG A 526 -20.12 20.96 -18.31
N THR A 527 -21.25 20.32 -18.02
CA THR A 527 -22.20 19.95 -19.07
C THR A 527 -23.61 20.41 -18.74
N LEU A 528 -24.22 21.12 -19.69
CA LEU A 528 -25.68 21.20 -19.80
C LEU A 528 -26.19 19.87 -20.35
N PRO A 529 -27.43 19.46 -20.05
CA PRO A 529 -28.05 18.30 -20.70
C PRO A 529 -28.01 18.45 -22.23
N ALA A 530 -27.71 17.36 -22.94
CA ALA A 530 -27.58 17.39 -24.39
C ALA A 530 -28.86 17.96 -25.05
N GLY A 531 -28.69 19.04 -25.84
CA GLY A 531 -29.77 19.68 -26.59
C GLY A 531 -30.66 20.67 -25.81
N ARG A 532 -30.29 21.08 -24.58
CA ARG A 532 -31.06 22.07 -23.79
C ARG A 532 -30.29 23.34 -23.49
N GLN A 533 -31.02 24.45 -23.37
CA GLN A 533 -30.48 25.75 -22.93
C GLN A 533 -30.56 25.92 -21.40
N SER A 534 -29.72 26.80 -20.86
CA SER A 534 -29.74 27.19 -19.44
C SER A 534 -31.14 27.69 -19.05
N GLY A 535 -31.71 27.15 -17.97
CA GLY A 535 -33.07 27.48 -17.51
C GLY A 535 -34.21 26.59 -18.02
N GLU A 536 -33.95 25.65 -18.94
CA GLU A 536 -34.95 24.66 -19.42
C GLU A 536 -34.99 23.36 -18.58
N ALA A 537 -34.00 23.13 -17.73
CA ALA A 537 -33.91 21.96 -16.84
C ALA A 537 -33.78 22.41 -15.37
N PRO A 538 -34.19 21.57 -14.39
CA PRO A 538 -33.92 21.84 -12.98
C PRO A 538 -32.43 22.05 -12.74
N THR A 539 -32.08 23.05 -11.93
CA THR A 539 -30.69 23.32 -11.56
C THR A 539 -30.32 22.49 -10.33
N LEU A 540 -29.14 21.85 -10.35
CA LEU A 540 -28.58 21.14 -9.21
C LEU A 540 -27.23 21.75 -8.84
N LEU A 541 -27.13 22.34 -7.66
CA LEU A 541 -25.85 22.76 -7.10
C LEU A 541 -25.21 21.60 -6.35
N LEU A 542 -23.97 21.28 -6.68
CA LEU A 542 -23.17 20.28 -5.97
C LEU A 542 -22.14 20.97 -5.09
N LEU A 543 -22.32 20.87 -3.78
CA LEU A 543 -21.45 21.44 -2.77
C LEU A 543 -20.50 20.34 -2.26
N PRO A 544 -19.18 20.49 -2.49
CA PRO A 544 -18.20 19.51 -2.01
C PRO A 544 -18.04 19.57 -0.49
N GLY A 545 -17.29 18.61 0.07
CA GLY A 545 -16.86 18.59 1.46
C GLY A 545 -15.59 19.41 1.74
N LEU A 546 -15.08 19.31 2.97
CA LEU A 546 -13.78 19.89 3.35
C LEU A 546 -12.69 19.40 2.39
N SER A 547 -11.83 20.32 1.92
CA SER A 547 -10.77 20.02 0.96
C SER A 547 -11.24 19.48 -0.41
N GLY A 548 -12.55 19.48 -0.68
CA GLY A 548 -13.15 19.00 -1.93
C GLY A 548 -13.15 20.03 -3.07
N SER A 549 -12.50 21.18 -2.89
CA SER A 549 -12.27 22.18 -3.94
C SER A 549 -10.78 22.42 -4.14
N HIS A 550 -10.36 22.50 -5.40
CA HIS A 550 -9.04 22.98 -5.75
C HIS A 550 -8.86 24.44 -5.35
N LEU A 551 -7.76 24.76 -4.65
CA LEU A 551 -7.39 26.14 -4.29
C LEU A 551 -6.15 26.57 -5.07
N GLY A 552 -6.17 27.81 -5.56
CA GLY A 552 -5.03 28.41 -6.22
C GLY A 552 -4.75 29.84 -5.75
N VAL A 553 -3.51 30.27 -5.93
CA VAL A 553 -3.01 31.62 -5.63
C VAL A 553 -2.62 32.27 -6.94
N GLU A 554 -3.19 33.43 -7.26
CA GLU A 554 -2.88 34.18 -8.50
C GLU A 554 -2.96 33.32 -9.78
N ASN A 555 -3.94 32.41 -9.83
CA ASN A 555 -4.21 31.40 -10.88
C ASN A 555 -3.37 30.12 -10.83
N ASN A 556 -2.30 30.05 -10.03
CA ASN A 556 -1.53 28.82 -9.86
C ASN A 556 -2.21 27.89 -8.84
N ARG A 557 -2.49 26.64 -9.23
CA ARG A 557 -3.17 25.67 -8.37
C ARG A 557 -2.22 25.10 -7.34
N VAL A 558 -2.54 25.26 -6.06
CA VAL A 558 -1.75 24.70 -4.94
C VAL A 558 -2.39 23.43 -4.37
N TRP A 559 -3.72 23.41 -4.24
CA TRP A 559 -4.45 22.25 -3.70
C TRP A 559 -5.39 21.64 -4.74
N VAL A 560 -5.46 20.32 -4.91
CA VAL A 560 -4.31 19.40 -4.77
C VAL A 560 -3.49 19.51 -6.05
N ASP A 561 -2.22 19.88 -5.91
CA ASP A 561 -1.22 19.85 -6.98
C ASP A 561 0.10 19.36 -6.37
N LEU A 562 0.54 18.14 -6.72
CA LEU A 562 1.73 17.55 -6.09
C LEU A 562 3.00 18.36 -6.35
N PHE A 563 3.09 19.04 -7.48
CA PHE A 563 4.26 19.81 -7.88
C PHE A 563 4.40 21.11 -7.08
N ASP A 564 3.28 21.71 -6.67
CA ASP A 564 3.29 22.82 -5.74
C ASP A 564 3.49 22.36 -4.29
N LEU A 565 2.85 21.26 -3.89
CA LEU A 565 2.95 20.73 -2.53
C LEU A 565 4.39 20.32 -2.18
N ILE A 566 5.10 19.64 -3.08
CA ILE A 566 6.51 19.22 -2.88
C ILE A 566 7.44 20.40 -2.62
N ARG A 567 7.12 21.58 -3.16
CA ARG A 567 7.86 22.84 -2.96
C ARG A 567 7.42 23.60 -1.72
N GLY A 568 6.65 22.99 -0.83
CA GLY A 568 6.14 23.65 0.36
C GLY A 568 5.13 24.75 0.08
N ARG A 569 4.54 24.81 -1.12
CA ARG A 569 3.60 25.89 -1.47
C ARG A 569 2.26 25.76 -0.76
N PHE A 570 2.01 24.68 -0.01
CA PHE A 570 0.89 24.62 0.93
C PHE A 570 0.90 25.80 1.92
N SER A 571 2.08 26.30 2.30
CA SER A 571 2.25 27.53 3.10
C SER A 571 1.65 28.79 2.44
N ARG A 572 1.55 28.83 1.11
CA ARG A 572 0.88 29.92 0.37
C ARG A 572 -0.64 29.92 0.56
N LEU A 573 -1.19 28.85 1.14
CA LEU A 573 -2.59 28.76 1.55
C LEU A 573 -2.78 29.21 3.01
N ASP A 574 -1.84 29.94 3.62
CA ASP A 574 -2.09 30.59 4.92
C ASP A 574 -3.37 31.45 4.87
N ILE A 575 -4.08 31.55 6.00
CA ILE A 575 -5.39 32.22 6.06
C ILE A 575 -5.33 33.69 5.67
N ASP A 576 -4.19 34.35 5.89
CA ASP A 576 -3.95 35.76 5.58
C ASP A 576 -3.48 35.97 4.13
N ALA A 577 -3.19 34.89 3.41
CA ALA A 577 -2.75 34.95 2.03
C ALA A 577 -3.82 35.64 1.16
N GLN A 578 -3.36 36.61 0.37
CA GLN A 578 -4.21 37.36 -0.54
C GLN A 578 -4.44 36.57 -1.84
N ARG A 579 -5.54 36.87 -2.53
CA ARG A 579 -5.84 36.33 -3.87
C ARG A 579 -5.92 34.80 -3.97
N VAL A 580 -6.18 34.11 -2.86
CA VAL A 580 -6.53 32.69 -2.90
C VAL A 580 -7.96 32.53 -3.41
N ARG A 581 -8.17 31.62 -4.35
CA ARG A 581 -9.48 31.36 -4.95
C ARG A 581 -9.73 29.86 -5.12
N ALA A 582 -10.98 29.47 -4.92
CA ALA A 582 -11.44 28.15 -5.33
C ALA A 582 -11.61 28.11 -6.85
N GLN A 583 -11.04 27.10 -7.50
CA GLN A 583 -10.99 27.01 -8.96
C GLN A 583 -12.04 26.05 -9.53
N ALA A 584 -12.13 24.84 -8.95
CA ALA A 584 -13.02 23.77 -9.35
C ALA A 584 -13.18 22.77 -8.20
N ILE A 585 -14.24 21.96 -8.21
CA ILE A 585 -14.32 20.82 -7.27
C ILE A 585 -13.32 19.74 -7.73
N VAL A 586 -12.82 18.93 -6.79
CA VAL A 586 -11.88 17.85 -7.13
C VAL A 586 -12.58 16.74 -7.92
N GLY A 587 -11.88 16.11 -8.86
CA GLY A 587 -12.41 15.08 -9.77
C GLY A 587 -13.13 13.93 -9.05
N MET A 588 -12.44 13.29 -8.13
CA MET A 588 -12.94 12.23 -7.27
C MET A 588 -13.27 12.82 -5.89
N PRO A 589 -14.41 12.51 -5.26
CA PRO A 589 -15.44 11.53 -5.64
C PRO A 589 -16.57 12.08 -6.53
N TYR A 590 -16.54 13.36 -6.91
CA TYR A 590 -17.74 14.02 -7.41
C TYR A 590 -18.06 13.76 -8.89
N GLY A 591 -17.05 13.42 -9.69
CA GLY A 591 -17.15 13.36 -11.14
C GLY A 591 -18.24 12.43 -11.64
N ASP A 592 -18.30 11.18 -11.16
CA ASP A 592 -19.31 10.20 -11.59
C ASP A 592 -20.73 10.65 -11.26
N LEU A 593 -20.93 11.30 -10.11
CA LEU A 593 -22.23 11.84 -9.73
C LEU A 593 -22.63 13.04 -10.59
N VAL A 594 -21.67 13.91 -10.94
CA VAL A 594 -21.90 15.03 -11.87
C VAL A 594 -22.31 14.48 -13.23
N ASP A 595 -21.57 13.51 -13.78
CA ASP A 595 -21.86 12.89 -15.07
C ASP A 595 -23.26 12.26 -15.09
N PHE A 596 -23.63 11.56 -14.00
CA PHE A 596 -24.95 10.95 -13.85
C PHE A 596 -26.08 12.00 -13.76
N MET A 597 -25.94 13.00 -12.90
CA MET A 597 -26.98 14.01 -12.66
C MET A 597 -27.17 14.97 -13.85
N SER A 598 -26.13 15.19 -14.66
CA SER A 598 -26.18 16.03 -15.86
C SER A 598 -27.10 15.47 -16.94
N GLN A 599 -27.51 14.19 -16.84
CA GLN A 599 -28.53 13.60 -17.72
C GLN A 599 -29.92 14.21 -17.50
N THR A 600 -30.20 14.75 -16.30
CA THR A 600 -31.53 15.25 -15.92
C THR A 600 -31.55 16.69 -15.43
N HIS A 601 -30.40 17.25 -15.03
CA HIS A 601 -30.28 18.58 -14.44
C HIS A 601 -29.19 19.41 -15.12
N GLU A 602 -29.31 20.73 -15.03
CA GLU A 602 -28.15 21.62 -15.16
C GLU A 602 -27.34 21.52 -13.87
N VAL A 603 -26.25 20.76 -13.88
CA VAL A 603 -25.40 20.58 -12.70
C VAL A 603 -24.37 21.71 -12.61
N ILE A 604 -24.37 22.42 -11.49
CA ILE A 604 -23.44 23.50 -11.18
C ILE A 604 -22.55 23.05 -10.01
N PRO A 605 -21.31 22.61 -10.29
CA PRO A 605 -20.30 22.47 -9.25
C PRO A 605 -20.07 23.80 -8.54
N PHE A 606 -20.16 23.82 -7.20
CA PHE A 606 -19.94 25.01 -6.39
C PHE A 606 -18.62 24.89 -5.60
N PRO A 607 -17.46 25.16 -6.24
CA PRO A 607 -16.19 25.19 -5.53
C PRO A 607 -16.12 26.40 -4.60
N TYR A 608 -15.56 26.21 -3.41
CA TYR A 608 -15.41 27.27 -2.43
C TYR A 608 -14.11 27.15 -1.64
N ASP A 609 -13.68 28.27 -1.03
CA ASP A 609 -12.47 28.31 -0.19
C ASP A 609 -12.76 27.68 1.17
N TRP A 610 -12.48 26.38 1.29
CA TRP A 610 -12.74 25.58 2.48
C TRP A 610 -11.93 25.99 3.71
N ARG A 611 -11.00 26.95 3.59
CA ARG A 611 -10.29 27.53 4.72
C ARG A 611 -11.15 28.54 5.48
N LYS A 612 -12.09 29.20 4.79
CA LYS A 612 -12.95 30.26 5.33
C LYS A 612 -14.12 29.70 6.15
N SER A 613 -14.74 30.54 6.98
CA SER A 613 -15.92 30.17 7.76
C SER A 613 -17.06 29.70 6.86
N VAL A 614 -17.84 28.72 7.34
CA VAL A 614 -19.03 28.23 6.62
C VAL A 614 -20.06 29.35 6.40
N PHE A 615 -20.08 30.40 7.23
CA PHE A 615 -20.97 31.56 7.08
C PHE A 615 -20.54 32.48 5.93
N GLU A 616 -19.24 32.70 5.76
CA GLU A 616 -18.71 33.46 4.61
C GLU A 616 -19.00 32.71 3.29
N ILE A 617 -18.88 31.39 3.30
CA ILE A 617 -19.19 30.55 2.15
C ILE A 617 -20.71 30.54 1.88
N ALA A 618 -21.54 30.48 2.93
CA ALA A 618 -22.99 30.54 2.82
C ALA A 618 -23.48 31.84 2.16
N ALA A 619 -22.81 32.98 2.42
CA ALA A 619 -23.09 34.24 1.73
C ALA A 619 -22.87 34.14 0.21
N GLN A 620 -21.78 33.48 -0.21
CA GLN A 620 -21.50 33.25 -1.63
C GLN A 620 -22.53 32.30 -2.25
N LEU A 621 -22.91 31.25 -1.53
CA LEU A 621 -23.96 30.32 -1.97
C LEU A 621 -25.31 31.05 -2.13
N ALA A 622 -25.69 31.87 -1.15
CA ALA A 622 -26.92 32.67 -1.20
C ALA A 622 -26.94 33.59 -2.43
N GLY A 623 -25.82 34.23 -2.76
CA GLY A 623 -25.70 35.05 -3.97
C GLY A 623 -25.96 34.27 -5.27
N VAL A 624 -25.34 33.09 -5.40
CA VAL A 624 -25.57 32.21 -6.59
C VAL A 624 -27.01 31.70 -6.63
N MET A 625 -27.57 31.34 -5.48
CA MET A 625 -28.95 30.90 -5.38
C MET A 625 -29.92 32.03 -5.74
N ASP A 626 -29.72 33.24 -5.23
CA ASP A 626 -30.55 34.40 -5.55
C ASP A 626 -30.52 34.74 -7.05
N GLU A 627 -29.33 34.73 -7.66
CA GLU A 627 -29.18 34.91 -9.11
C GLU A 627 -29.99 33.87 -9.89
N ARG A 628 -29.85 32.58 -9.56
CA ARG A 628 -30.60 31.51 -10.23
C ARG A 628 -32.10 31.62 -9.98
N LEU A 629 -32.52 31.95 -8.76
CA LEU A 629 -33.92 32.18 -8.41
C LEU A 629 -34.54 33.43 -9.09
N ARG A 630 -33.75 34.30 -9.73
CA ARG A 630 -34.27 35.40 -10.56
C ARG A 630 -34.39 35.06 -12.04
N ASN A 631 -33.60 34.09 -12.51
CA ASN A 631 -33.39 33.85 -13.95
C ASN A 631 -34.06 32.57 -14.48
N THR A 632 -34.66 31.74 -13.63
CA THR A 632 -35.42 30.56 -14.04
C THR A 632 -36.56 30.31 -13.06
N ASP A 633 -37.67 29.73 -13.51
CA ASP A 633 -38.75 29.21 -12.65
C ASP A 633 -38.60 27.71 -12.34
N GLN A 634 -37.56 27.07 -12.90
CA GLN A 634 -37.29 25.66 -12.67
C GLN A 634 -36.96 25.39 -11.18
N PRO A 635 -37.19 24.14 -10.70
CA PRO A 635 -36.79 23.74 -9.36
C PRO A 635 -35.28 23.85 -9.16
N LEU A 636 -34.85 24.33 -7.99
CA LEU A 636 -33.45 24.35 -7.58
C LEU A 636 -33.21 23.26 -6.56
N ARG A 637 -32.14 22.49 -6.76
CA ARG A 637 -31.76 21.37 -5.91
C ARG A 637 -30.34 21.54 -5.42
N ILE A 638 -30.08 21.10 -4.20
CA ILE A 638 -28.74 21.11 -3.61
C ILE A 638 -28.39 19.67 -3.26
N VAL A 639 -27.24 19.19 -3.72
CA VAL A 639 -26.58 18.00 -3.20
C VAL A 639 -25.34 18.48 -2.46
N ALA A 640 -25.25 18.19 -1.18
CA ALA A 640 -24.23 18.74 -0.32
C ALA A 640 -23.51 17.63 0.45
N HIS A 641 -22.22 17.47 0.19
CA HIS A 641 -21.40 16.44 0.82
C HIS A 641 -20.64 17.01 2.02
N SER A 642 -20.67 16.30 3.16
CA SER A 642 -19.85 16.64 4.33
C SER A 642 -20.03 18.12 4.72
N MET A 643 -18.94 18.91 4.84
CA MET A 643 -18.95 20.34 5.13
C MET A 643 -19.88 21.16 4.23
N GLY A 644 -20.07 20.77 2.96
CA GLY A 644 -20.99 21.45 2.06
C GLY A 644 -22.43 21.47 2.58
N GLY A 645 -22.83 20.46 3.35
CA GLY A 645 -24.16 20.43 3.98
C GLY A 645 -24.28 21.43 5.15
N VAL A 646 -23.19 21.65 5.89
CA VAL A 646 -23.13 22.69 6.94
C VAL A 646 -23.18 24.08 6.31
N VAL A 647 -22.54 24.29 5.17
CA VAL A 647 -22.65 25.52 4.37
C VAL A 647 -24.10 25.74 3.92
N ALA A 648 -24.77 24.71 3.41
CA ALA A 648 -26.18 24.80 3.01
C ALA A 648 -27.09 25.13 4.20
N HIS A 649 -26.85 24.54 5.38
CA HIS A 649 -27.60 24.85 6.61
C HIS A 649 -27.33 26.28 7.07
N ALA A 650 -26.08 26.75 7.07
CA ALA A 650 -25.75 28.14 7.39
C ALA A 650 -26.43 29.14 6.44
N MET A 651 -26.59 28.81 5.15
CA MET A 651 -27.36 29.63 4.22
C MET A 651 -28.85 29.68 4.60
N MET A 652 -29.46 28.57 5.01
CA MET A 652 -30.85 28.54 5.48
C MET A 652 -31.06 29.44 6.71
N VAL A 653 -30.06 29.51 7.58
CA VAL A 653 -30.08 30.30 8.82
C VAL A 653 -29.91 31.80 8.54
N GLU A 654 -28.89 32.18 7.77
CA GLU A 654 -28.50 33.58 7.60
C GLU A 654 -29.23 34.28 6.44
N TYR A 655 -29.78 33.52 5.50
CA TYR A 655 -30.51 34.02 4.32
C TYR A 655 -31.89 33.36 4.18
N PRO A 656 -32.78 33.52 5.19
CA PRO A 656 -34.08 32.87 5.22
C PRO A 656 -34.99 33.28 4.06
N GLU A 657 -34.79 34.47 3.48
CA GLU A 657 -35.52 34.95 2.30
C GLU A 657 -35.17 34.17 1.03
N VAL A 658 -33.88 33.86 0.82
CA VAL A 658 -33.43 33.02 -0.31
C VAL A 658 -33.94 31.60 -0.12
N TRP A 659 -33.83 31.07 1.09
CA TRP A 659 -34.35 29.74 1.44
C TRP A 659 -35.86 29.61 1.22
N SER A 660 -36.64 30.59 1.67
CA SER A 660 -38.09 30.62 1.52
C SER A 660 -38.50 30.66 0.04
N ARG A 661 -37.81 31.46 -0.78
CA ARG A 661 -38.04 31.49 -2.24
C ARG A 661 -37.71 30.18 -2.93
N MET A 662 -36.63 29.49 -2.52
CA MET A 662 -36.31 28.16 -3.01
C MET A 662 -37.43 27.16 -2.64
N CYS A 663 -37.90 27.18 -1.39
CA CYS A 663 -38.96 26.28 -0.92
C CYS A 663 -40.31 26.52 -1.60
N ALA A 664 -40.61 27.77 -1.97
CA ALA A 664 -41.82 28.11 -2.73
C ALA A 664 -41.86 27.47 -4.13
N ARG A 665 -40.73 27.00 -4.66
CA ARG A 665 -40.65 26.29 -5.93
C ARG A 665 -40.89 24.80 -5.73
N GLN A 666 -41.97 24.30 -6.33
CA GLN A 666 -42.32 22.89 -6.27
C GLN A 666 -41.17 22.03 -6.82
N GLY A 667 -40.77 21.01 -6.07
CA GLY A 667 -39.70 20.08 -6.46
C GLY A 667 -38.27 20.52 -6.14
N SER A 668 -38.08 21.72 -5.55
CA SER A 668 -36.78 22.14 -4.99
C SER A 668 -36.47 21.36 -3.72
N ARG A 669 -35.25 20.84 -3.54
CA ARG A 669 -34.88 19.97 -2.40
C ARG A 669 -33.39 20.07 -2.06
N VAL A 670 -33.03 19.70 -0.84
CA VAL A 670 -31.65 19.58 -0.37
C VAL A 670 -31.38 18.13 0.05
N LEU A 671 -30.34 17.52 -0.51
CA LEU A 671 -29.87 16.20 -0.14
C LEU A 671 -28.48 16.30 0.49
N MET A 672 -28.40 15.98 1.76
CA MET A 672 -27.17 15.93 2.55
C MET A 672 -26.54 14.54 2.47
N LEU A 673 -25.25 14.49 2.18
CA LEU A 673 -24.46 13.25 2.11
C LEU A 673 -23.43 13.25 3.24
N GLY A 674 -23.64 12.44 4.28
CA GLY A 674 -22.72 12.33 5.42
C GLY A 674 -22.45 13.66 6.13
N THR A 675 -23.38 14.61 6.12
CA THR A 675 -23.13 15.95 6.69
C THR A 675 -22.96 15.89 8.21
N PRO A 676 -21.90 16.51 8.77
CA PRO A 676 -21.66 16.59 10.21
C PRO A 676 -22.48 17.73 10.84
N ASN A 677 -23.80 17.56 10.96
CA ASN A 677 -24.71 18.61 11.47
C ASN A 677 -24.47 18.98 12.95
N ARG A 678 -23.63 18.24 13.67
CA ARG A 678 -23.12 18.58 15.02
C ARG A 678 -21.60 18.41 15.13
N GLY A 679 -20.90 18.59 14.01
CA GLY A 679 -19.44 18.46 13.91
C GLY A 679 -18.92 17.02 13.94
N SER A 680 -17.59 16.87 13.97
CA SER A 680 -16.92 15.57 13.89
C SER A 680 -15.63 15.51 14.70
N TRP A 681 -15.43 14.40 15.43
CA TRP A 681 -14.21 14.11 16.18
C TRP A 681 -12.98 13.82 15.30
N SER A 682 -13.19 13.67 13.99
CA SER A 682 -12.10 13.58 13.02
C SER A 682 -11.29 14.87 12.93
N ILE A 683 -11.88 16.04 13.21
CA ILE A 683 -11.15 17.31 13.24
C ILE A 683 -10.10 17.32 14.37
N PRO A 684 -10.45 17.08 15.65
CA PRO A 684 -9.44 16.85 16.70
C PRO A 684 -8.43 15.75 16.37
N ARG A 685 -8.85 14.67 15.69
CA ARG A 685 -7.96 13.56 15.31
C ARG A 685 -6.88 14.00 14.32
N ILE A 686 -7.23 14.77 13.29
CA ILE A 686 -6.27 15.40 12.37
C ILE A 686 -5.25 16.24 13.15
N PHE A 687 -5.72 17.10 14.05
CA PHE A 687 -4.83 17.99 14.82
C PHE A 687 -3.97 17.26 15.86
N SER A 688 -4.36 16.07 16.31
CA SER A 688 -3.51 15.20 17.13
C SER A 688 -2.43 14.46 16.33
N GLY A 689 -2.47 14.54 14.99
CA GLY A 689 -1.58 13.81 14.10
C GLY A 689 -1.81 12.29 14.09
N GLN A 690 -3.01 11.84 14.45
CA GLN A 690 -3.41 10.41 14.44
C GLN A 690 -4.23 10.03 13.21
N ASP A 691 -4.44 10.97 12.28
CA ASP A 691 -5.09 10.75 10.99
C ASP A 691 -4.05 10.68 9.85
N LYS A 692 -4.30 9.82 8.86
CA LYS A 692 -3.43 9.64 7.69
C LYS A 692 -3.14 10.93 6.90
N LEU A 693 -4.05 11.91 6.83
CA LEU A 693 -3.91 13.09 5.98
C LEU A 693 -2.60 13.84 6.20
N ILE A 694 -2.26 14.14 7.46
CA ILE A 694 -1.12 14.99 7.77
C ILE A 694 0.20 14.29 7.46
N GLY A 695 0.29 12.98 7.72
CA GLY A 695 1.45 12.17 7.35
C GLY A 695 1.67 12.16 5.83
N ARG A 696 0.59 11.99 5.05
CA ARG A 696 0.67 12.03 3.58
C ARG A 696 1.09 13.39 3.07
N LEU A 697 0.54 14.45 3.64
CA LEU A 697 0.87 15.81 3.23
C LEU A 697 2.34 16.14 3.56
N ALA A 698 2.84 15.69 4.72
CA ALA A 698 4.24 15.88 5.12
C ALA A 698 5.22 15.15 4.19
N ILE A 699 4.87 13.98 3.66
CA ILE A 699 5.72 13.31 2.63
C ILE A 699 5.65 14.02 1.29
N ALA A 700 4.47 14.56 0.96
CA ALA A 700 4.28 15.34 -0.25
C ALA A 700 4.89 16.75 -0.17
N ASP A 701 5.50 17.16 0.95
CA ASP A 701 6.09 18.49 1.18
C ASP A 701 7.54 18.34 1.69
N LEU A 702 8.54 18.64 0.86
CA LEU A 702 9.95 18.53 1.26
C LEU A 702 10.41 19.66 2.19
N ARG A 703 9.56 20.68 2.39
CA ARG A 703 9.92 21.95 3.03
C ARG A 703 9.36 22.07 4.44
N HIS A 704 8.25 21.39 4.73
CA HIS A 704 7.55 21.46 6.01
C HIS A 704 7.32 20.09 6.63
N ASN A 705 7.47 20.00 7.96
CA ASN A 705 7.06 18.82 8.73
C ASN A 705 5.59 18.91 9.20
N GLU A 706 5.07 17.82 9.79
CA GLU A 706 3.69 17.73 10.31
C GLU A 706 3.31 18.92 11.20
N ASN A 707 4.18 19.36 12.12
CA ASN A 707 3.86 20.46 13.05
C ASN A 707 3.72 21.81 12.33
N GLN A 708 4.56 22.08 11.32
CA GLN A 708 4.48 23.30 10.52
C GLN A 708 3.20 23.32 9.67
N LEU A 709 2.84 22.18 9.05
CA LEU A 709 1.61 22.03 8.29
C LEU A 709 0.36 22.19 9.16
N LEU A 710 0.34 21.54 10.35
CA LEU A 710 -0.75 21.70 11.32
C LEU A 710 -0.85 23.14 11.83
N ALA A 711 0.26 23.84 12.01
CA ALA A 711 0.27 25.24 12.44
C ALA A 711 -0.38 26.19 11.41
N ILE A 712 -0.34 25.85 10.11
CA ILE A 712 -1.07 26.56 9.06
C ILE A 712 -2.57 26.22 9.17
N MET A 713 -2.90 24.92 9.18
CA MET A 713 -4.29 24.44 9.15
C MET A 713 -5.11 24.84 10.38
N VAL A 714 -4.49 24.93 11.56
CA VAL A 714 -5.18 25.25 12.81
C VAL A 714 -5.75 26.68 12.82
N ARG A 715 -5.27 27.53 11.90
CA ARG A 715 -5.74 28.91 11.73
C ARG A 715 -6.96 29.03 10.82
N PHE A 716 -7.39 27.96 10.15
CA PHE A 716 -8.50 27.99 9.18
C PHE A 716 -9.86 27.94 9.90
N PRO A 717 -10.69 29.00 9.81
CA PRO A 717 -12.02 28.99 10.42
C PRO A 717 -12.90 27.85 9.92
N GLY A 718 -12.81 27.47 8.64
CA GLY A 718 -13.63 26.40 8.06
C GLY A 718 -13.44 25.04 8.76
N LEU A 719 -12.22 24.71 9.20
CA LEU A 719 -11.99 23.49 10.00
C LEU A 719 -12.56 23.64 11.41
N MET A 720 -12.47 24.84 12.00
CA MET A 720 -13.01 25.09 13.35
C MET A 720 -14.54 25.06 13.36
N SER A 721 -15.21 25.46 12.28
CA SER A 721 -16.67 25.32 12.10
C SER A 721 -17.15 23.86 12.00
N LEU A 722 -16.24 22.86 12.02
CA LEU A 722 -16.55 21.43 12.01
C LEU A 722 -16.23 20.71 13.32
N LEU A 723 -15.81 21.45 14.36
CA LEU A 723 -15.55 20.86 15.68
C LEU A 723 -16.80 20.17 16.24
N PRO A 724 -16.65 19.01 16.92
CA PRO A 724 -17.77 18.24 17.43
C PRO A 724 -18.46 18.96 18.59
N LEU A 725 -19.79 18.87 18.65
CA LEU A 725 -20.57 19.34 19.79
C LEU A 725 -20.83 18.20 20.79
N ASP A 726 -20.74 18.51 22.08
CA ASP A 726 -21.24 17.62 23.13
C ASP A 726 -22.78 17.66 23.22
N GLN A 727 -23.33 16.95 24.20
CA GLN A 727 -24.77 16.93 24.47
C GLN A 727 -25.36 18.27 24.93
N HIS A 728 -24.52 19.25 25.26
CA HIS A 728 -24.91 20.61 25.67
C HIS A 728 -24.59 21.66 24.61
N ASP A 729 -24.40 21.23 23.35
CA ASP A 729 -24.03 22.08 22.21
C ASP A 729 -22.72 22.85 22.41
N ARG A 730 -21.74 22.27 23.12
CA ARG A 730 -20.43 22.88 23.35
C ARG A 730 -19.34 22.22 22.51
N ILE A 731 -18.50 23.04 21.89
CA ILE A 731 -17.27 22.57 21.23
C ILE A 731 -16.23 22.10 22.28
N PRO A 732 -15.18 21.36 21.87
CA PRO A 732 -14.16 20.91 22.81
C PRO A 732 -13.47 22.08 23.53
N PRO A 733 -13.40 22.05 24.87
CA PRO A 733 -12.91 23.18 25.66
C PRO A 733 -11.40 23.40 25.48
N GLU A 734 -10.92 24.58 25.86
CA GLU A 734 -9.48 24.93 25.80
C GLU A 734 -8.60 23.94 26.61
N SER A 735 -9.16 23.31 27.65
CA SER A 735 -8.46 22.29 28.46
C SER A 735 -8.06 21.05 27.65
N LEU A 736 -8.89 20.59 26.70
CA LEU A 736 -8.55 19.47 25.83
C LEU A 736 -7.31 19.82 24.98
N TRP A 737 -7.33 20.99 24.34
CA TRP A 737 -6.23 21.47 23.50
C TRP A 737 -4.95 21.73 24.29
N ARG A 738 -5.07 22.16 25.55
CA ARG A 738 -3.94 22.28 26.47
C ARG A 738 -3.32 20.92 26.77
N GLY A 739 -4.14 19.92 27.06
CA GLY A 739 -3.65 18.57 27.28
C GLY A 739 -3.02 17.96 26.01
N PHE A 740 -3.54 18.25 24.82
CA PHE A 740 -2.86 17.86 23.56
C PHE A 740 -1.48 18.50 23.46
N HIS A 741 -1.34 19.77 23.80
CA HIS A 741 -0.05 20.47 23.81
C HIS A 741 0.93 19.86 24.82
N GLU A 742 0.46 19.44 25.99
CA GLU A 742 1.29 18.77 27.00
C GLU A 742 1.82 17.41 26.50
N VAL A 743 1.02 16.66 25.74
CA VAL A 743 1.43 15.37 25.15
C VAL A 743 2.34 15.55 23.92
N LEU A 744 1.99 16.47 23.02
CA LEU A 744 2.64 16.63 21.71
C LEU A 744 3.86 17.57 21.75
N GLY A 745 4.00 18.37 22.81
CA GLY A 745 5.14 19.24 23.06
C GLY A 745 5.05 20.64 22.44
N SER A 746 6.08 21.45 22.71
CA SER A 746 6.08 22.90 22.45
C SER A 746 6.05 23.31 20.96
N LYS A 747 6.47 22.41 20.06
CA LYS A 747 6.44 22.65 18.61
C LYS A 747 5.03 22.61 18.04
N TRP A 748 4.12 21.87 18.65
CA TRP A 748 2.72 21.77 18.24
C TRP A 748 1.93 23.02 18.63
N LYS A 749 1.15 23.58 17.68
CA LYS A 749 0.38 24.82 17.89
C LYS A 749 -1.09 24.51 18.16
N ARG A 750 -1.59 25.02 19.28
CA ARG A 750 -2.99 24.92 19.68
C ARG A 750 -3.89 25.89 18.91
N PRO A 751 -5.19 25.58 18.72
CA PRO A 751 -6.17 26.55 18.25
C PRO A 751 -6.21 27.80 19.16
N GLY A 752 -6.35 28.97 18.54
CA GLY A 752 -6.44 30.23 19.26
C GLY A 752 -7.80 30.40 19.96
N LYS A 753 -7.83 31.12 21.08
CA LYS A 753 -9.08 31.37 21.83
C LYS A 753 -10.17 32.04 20.97
N ARG A 754 -9.81 33.08 20.20
CA ARG A 754 -10.74 33.84 19.35
C ARG A 754 -11.43 32.97 18.28
N ILE A 755 -10.70 32.04 17.66
CA ILE A 755 -11.28 31.19 16.60
C ILE A 755 -12.21 30.12 17.19
N LEU A 756 -11.91 29.63 18.40
CA LEU A 756 -12.81 28.74 19.14
C LEU A 756 -14.10 29.46 19.58
N GLU A 757 -13.99 30.69 20.10
CA GLU A 757 -15.16 31.50 20.45
C GLU A 757 -16.05 31.80 19.23
N GLN A 758 -15.43 32.10 18.08
CA GLN A 758 -16.15 32.27 16.82
C GLN A 758 -16.88 30.98 16.41
N SER A 759 -16.19 29.83 16.43
CA SER A 759 -16.78 28.53 16.10
C SER A 759 -17.98 28.19 16.99
N GLN A 760 -17.87 28.41 18.31
CA GLN A 760 -18.98 28.21 19.23
C GLN A 760 -20.17 29.13 18.90
N ALA A 761 -19.91 30.41 18.57
CA ALA A 761 -20.96 31.35 18.20
C ALA A 761 -21.66 30.97 16.89
N GLU A 762 -20.92 30.45 15.91
CA GLU A 762 -21.45 29.91 14.66
C GLU A 762 -22.35 28.69 14.93
N TRP A 763 -21.89 27.73 15.74
CA TRP A 763 -22.68 26.55 16.10
C TRP A 763 -23.96 26.91 16.83
N ASN A 764 -23.92 27.86 17.78
CA ASN A 764 -25.12 28.33 18.50
C ASN A 764 -26.23 28.81 17.56
N ARG A 765 -25.89 29.40 16.41
CA ARG A 765 -26.89 29.83 15.41
C ARG A 765 -27.42 28.66 14.60
N VAL A 766 -26.52 27.77 14.17
CA VAL A 766 -26.87 26.60 13.35
C VAL A 766 -27.77 25.63 14.12
N THR A 767 -27.44 25.31 15.37
CA THR A 767 -28.20 24.36 16.19
C THR A 767 -29.55 24.92 16.66
N ALA A 768 -29.70 26.25 16.76
CA ALA A 768 -30.97 26.89 17.08
C ALA A 768 -32.01 26.78 15.94
N HIS A 769 -31.58 26.50 14.71
CA HIS A 769 -32.46 26.41 13.55
C HIS A 769 -32.91 24.97 13.26
N GLN A 770 -34.23 24.75 13.23
CA GLN A 770 -34.83 23.48 12.85
C GLN A 770 -34.99 23.37 11.33
N MET A 771 -34.40 22.35 10.72
CA MET A 771 -34.56 22.08 9.28
C MET A 771 -35.98 21.62 8.94
N ASN A 772 -36.48 22.04 7.77
CA ASN A 772 -37.79 21.60 7.27
C ASN A 772 -37.70 20.19 6.65
N PRO A 773 -38.39 19.17 7.22
CA PRO A 773 -38.31 17.78 6.75
C PRO A 773 -38.93 17.53 5.37
N ASP A 774 -39.75 18.46 4.86
CA ASP A 774 -40.34 18.33 3.51
C ASP A 774 -39.33 18.64 2.40
N PHE A 775 -38.26 19.36 2.74
CA PHE A 775 -37.28 19.88 1.77
C PHE A 775 -35.88 19.32 1.95
N VAL A 776 -35.52 18.89 3.17
CA VAL A 776 -34.18 18.42 3.50
C VAL A 776 -34.18 16.92 3.76
N PHE A 777 -33.25 16.22 3.12
CA PHE A 777 -33.08 14.77 3.19
C PHE A 777 -31.62 14.41 3.48
N TYR A 778 -31.41 13.20 4.02
CA TYR A 778 -30.08 12.74 4.43
C TYR A 778 -29.74 11.34 3.89
N ILE A 779 -28.50 11.14 3.44
CA ILE A 779 -27.92 9.81 3.20
C ILE A 779 -26.73 9.62 4.13
N ALA A 780 -26.82 8.58 4.96
CA ALA A 780 -25.79 8.15 5.90
C ALA A 780 -24.93 7.06 5.28
N GLY A 781 -23.61 7.24 5.33
CA GLY A 781 -22.65 6.17 5.03
C GLY A 781 -22.50 5.17 6.18
N HIS A 782 -21.65 4.17 5.98
CA HIS A 782 -21.33 3.15 6.98
C HIS A 782 -19.84 2.77 6.92
N ALA A 783 -19.21 2.72 8.09
CA ALA A 783 -17.85 2.26 8.30
C ALA A 783 -17.75 1.50 9.63
N ASN A 784 -16.78 0.59 9.74
CA ASN A 784 -16.58 -0.23 10.94
C ASN A 784 -16.18 0.58 12.18
N ALA A 785 -15.59 1.77 12.01
CA ALA A 785 -15.13 2.62 13.10
C ALA A 785 -15.25 4.10 12.70
N THR A 786 -15.96 4.87 13.50
CA THR A 786 -16.20 6.30 13.34
C THR A 786 -15.88 7.01 14.67
N PRO A 787 -14.96 8.00 14.70
CA PRO A 787 -14.55 8.67 15.94
C PRO A 787 -15.73 9.35 16.67
N VAL A 788 -15.81 9.18 18.00
CA VAL A 788 -16.87 9.74 18.87
C VAL A 788 -16.37 10.52 20.08
N SER A 789 -15.11 10.34 20.51
CA SER A 789 -14.53 11.07 21.63
C SER A 789 -13.00 10.96 21.65
N ALA A 790 -12.36 11.79 22.48
CA ALA A 790 -10.94 11.69 22.78
C ALA A 790 -10.67 11.91 24.28
N GLU A 791 -9.68 11.19 24.81
CA GLU A 791 -9.25 11.28 26.21
C GLU A 791 -7.73 11.35 26.31
N ILE A 792 -7.23 11.95 27.39
CA ILE A 792 -5.81 11.98 27.73
C ILE A 792 -5.61 11.12 28.96
N THR A 793 -4.87 10.02 28.81
CA THR A 793 -4.61 9.09 29.92
C THR A 793 -3.16 9.20 30.35
N SER A 794 -2.94 9.22 31.67
CA SER A 794 -1.62 9.13 32.30
C SER A 794 -1.55 7.83 33.09
N ASP A 795 -0.90 6.79 32.54
CA ASP A 795 -0.68 5.55 33.28
C ASP A 795 0.52 5.75 34.23
N SER A 796 0.46 5.20 35.45
CA SER A 796 1.52 5.31 36.46
C SER A 796 2.89 4.92 35.89
N GLY A 797 3.80 5.89 35.77
CA GLY A 797 5.16 5.66 35.24
C GLY A 797 5.30 5.63 33.70
N LYS A 798 4.22 5.91 32.93
CA LYS A 798 4.27 6.07 31.47
C LYS A 798 4.00 7.52 31.05
N LYS A 799 4.46 7.90 29.86
CA LYS A 799 4.12 9.20 29.25
C LYS A 799 2.62 9.26 28.95
N SER A 800 2.00 10.41 29.20
CA SER A 800 0.60 10.66 28.83
C SER A 800 0.38 10.46 27.34
N ARG A 801 -0.77 9.89 26.97
CA ARG A 801 -1.14 9.63 25.56
C ARG A 801 -2.57 10.10 25.25
N ILE A 802 -2.77 10.55 24.02
CA ILE A 802 -4.08 10.89 23.47
C ILE A 802 -4.71 9.61 22.91
N ARG A 803 -5.89 9.23 23.38
CA ARG A 803 -6.66 8.09 22.87
C ARG A 803 -7.95 8.59 22.24
N PHE A 804 -8.32 8.04 21.09
CA PHE A 804 -9.63 8.26 20.47
C PHE A 804 -10.49 7.03 20.67
N PHE A 805 -11.81 7.24 20.67
CA PHE A 805 -12.78 6.16 20.70
C PHE A 805 -13.70 6.25 19.50
N SER A 806 -14.27 5.11 19.10
CA SER A 806 -15.09 4.98 17.90
C SER A 806 -16.30 4.08 18.08
N THR A 807 -17.29 4.27 17.20
CA THR A 807 -18.47 3.43 17.02
C THR A 807 -18.56 2.90 15.59
N SER A 808 -19.26 1.78 15.36
CA SER A 808 -19.61 1.30 14.01
C SER A 808 -20.83 2.05 13.42
N ARG A 809 -21.52 2.86 14.22
CA ARG A 809 -22.71 3.64 13.82
C ARG A 809 -22.34 4.98 13.18
N GLY A 810 -21.64 4.93 12.06
CA GLY A 810 -21.22 6.13 11.34
C GLY A 810 -20.53 5.79 10.03
N ASP A 811 -20.08 6.80 9.31
CA ASP A 811 -19.46 6.66 7.99
C ASP A 811 -17.92 6.70 8.01
N GLY A 812 -17.31 6.66 9.19
CA GLY A 812 -15.85 6.75 9.38
C GLY A 812 -15.37 8.15 9.74
N GLN A 813 -16.20 9.18 9.53
CA GLN A 813 -15.94 10.55 10.00
C GLN A 813 -17.08 11.10 10.86
N VAL A 814 -18.33 10.75 10.54
CA VAL A 814 -19.54 11.32 11.15
C VAL A 814 -20.40 10.20 11.75
N PRO A 815 -20.58 10.17 13.07
CA PRO A 815 -21.54 9.29 13.72
C PRO A 815 -22.97 9.59 13.26
N TRP A 816 -23.82 8.57 13.09
CA TRP A 816 -25.22 8.78 12.67
C TRP A 816 -26.00 9.64 13.67
N GLU A 817 -25.72 9.46 14.96
CA GLU A 817 -26.37 10.20 16.06
C GLU A 817 -26.14 11.71 15.96
N THR A 818 -24.92 12.14 15.61
CA THR A 818 -24.56 13.55 15.52
C THR A 818 -24.72 14.12 14.10
N GLY A 819 -24.73 13.25 13.09
CA GLY A 819 -24.88 13.62 11.69
C GLY A 819 -26.33 13.81 11.23
N ILE A 820 -27.25 12.93 11.63
CA ILE A 820 -28.64 12.95 11.15
C ILE A 820 -29.47 13.92 12.02
N PRO A 821 -29.98 15.04 11.46
CA PRO A 821 -30.78 15.97 12.25
C PRO A 821 -32.12 15.35 12.67
N ALA A 822 -32.62 15.76 13.84
CA ALA A 822 -33.90 15.27 14.36
C ALA A 822 -35.05 15.54 13.39
N GLY A 823 -35.86 14.52 13.11
CA GLY A 823 -37.03 14.61 12.22
C GLY A 823 -36.72 14.55 10.72
N ILE A 824 -35.45 14.56 10.32
CA ILE A 824 -35.06 14.48 8.90
C ILE A 824 -35.09 13.03 8.42
N GLN A 825 -35.73 12.81 7.27
CA GLN A 825 -35.78 11.49 6.65
C GLN A 825 -34.41 11.10 6.09
N SER A 826 -33.97 9.90 6.49
CA SER A 826 -32.64 9.37 6.16
C SER A 826 -32.69 8.00 5.49
N TRP A 827 -31.64 7.73 4.70
CA TRP A 827 -31.33 6.44 4.10
C TRP A 827 -29.87 6.06 4.36
N TYR A 828 -29.56 4.77 4.26
CA TYR A 828 -28.24 4.21 4.54
C TYR A 828 -27.62 3.61 3.28
N VAL A 829 -26.33 3.86 3.07
CA VAL A 829 -25.52 3.27 2.01
C VAL A 829 -24.28 2.63 2.59
N ASN A 830 -23.82 1.52 1.99
CA ASN A 830 -22.60 0.85 2.40
C ASN A 830 -21.37 1.52 1.75
N ALA A 831 -21.09 2.74 2.18
CA ALA A 831 -19.97 3.54 1.71
C ALA A 831 -19.40 4.34 2.89
N VAL A 832 -18.07 4.40 3.02
CA VAL A 832 -17.43 5.32 3.98
C VAL A 832 -17.61 6.77 3.51
N HIS A 833 -17.35 7.73 4.38
CA HIS A 833 -17.67 9.15 4.23
C HIS A 833 -17.41 9.71 2.82
N GLY A 834 -16.15 9.66 2.36
CA GLY A 834 -15.76 10.20 1.05
C GLY A 834 -16.18 9.34 -0.15
N ASP A 835 -16.70 8.13 0.08
CA ASP A 835 -17.24 7.24 -0.96
C ASP A 835 -18.72 7.48 -1.24
N ILE A 836 -19.46 8.16 -0.34
CA ILE A 836 -20.91 8.39 -0.50
C ILE A 836 -21.22 9.07 -1.85
N PRO A 837 -20.51 10.13 -2.30
CA PRO A 837 -20.78 10.76 -3.59
C PRO A 837 -20.35 9.94 -4.81
N ASP A 838 -19.52 8.90 -4.63
CA ASP A 838 -19.01 7.99 -5.68
C ASP A 838 -19.63 6.58 -5.56
N HIS A 839 -20.68 6.44 -4.76
CA HIS A 839 -21.40 5.19 -4.60
C HIS A 839 -22.44 5.06 -5.73
N GLU A 840 -21.98 4.68 -6.92
CA GLU A 840 -22.80 4.52 -8.13
C GLU A 840 -24.14 3.78 -7.88
N PRO A 841 -24.20 2.67 -7.10
CA PRO A 841 -25.47 1.97 -6.87
C PRO A 841 -26.56 2.82 -6.19
N SER A 842 -26.21 3.93 -5.52
CA SER A 842 -27.19 4.82 -4.90
C SER A 842 -27.64 5.99 -5.78
N PHE A 843 -27.01 6.23 -6.94
CA PHE A 843 -27.28 7.41 -7.76
C PHE A 843 -28.75 7.51 -8.20
N ARG A 844 -29.36 6.39 -8.61
CA ARG A 844 -30.79 6.34 -8.95
C ARG A 844 -31.69 6.66 -7.75
N GLY A 845 -31.35 6.16 -6.55
CA GLY A 845 -32.06 6.48 -5.32
C GLY A 845 -31.92 7.96 -4.93
N MET A 846 -30.73 8.54 -5.07
CA MET A 846 -30.49 9.98 -4.85
C MET A 846 -31.35 10.84 -5.79
N LEU A 847 -31.44 10.45 -7.06
CA LEU A 847 -32.26 11.13 -8.05
C LEU A 847 -33.76 11.10 -7.68
N GLU A 848 -34.28 9.95 -7.26
CA GLU A 848 -35.68 9.82 -6.81
C GLU A 848 -35.99 10.69 -5.59
N ILE A 849 -35.07 10.75 -4.61
CA ILE A 849 -35.21 11.62 -3.44
C ILE A 849 -35.30 13.09 -3.89
N LEU A 850 -34.41 13.53 -4.78
CA LEU A 850 -34.40 14.91 -5.29
C LEU A 850 -35.65 15.25 -6.12
N GLN A 851 -36.22 14.28 -6.83
CA GLN A 851 -37.39 14.49 -7.70
C GLN A 851 -38.72 14.39 -6.96
N ARG A 852 -38.84 13.48 -6.00
CA ARG A 852 -40.13 13.07 -5.39
C ARG A 852 -40.16 13.14 -3.87
N GLY A 853 -39.00 13.37 -3.23
CA GLY A 853 -38.88 13.39 -1.76
C GLY A 853 -38.75 12.01 -1.10
N GLY A 854 -38.54 10.94 -1.88
CA GLY A 854 -38.31 9.61 -1.32
C GLY A 854 -37.91 8.56 -2.35
N THR A 855 -37.45 7.41 -1.86
CA THR A 855 -37.07 6.26 -2.67
C THR A 855 -37.25 4.95 -1.89
N GLN A 856 -37.46 3.85 -2.61
CA GLN A 856 -37.43 2.48 -2.10
C GLN A 856 -36.14 1.74 -2.50
N LEU A 857 -35.27 2.37 -3.31
CA LEU A 857 -34.02 1.78 -3.79
C LEU A 857 -32.92 1.77 -2.72
N LEU A 858 -33.08 2.56 -1.66
CA LEU A 858 -32.13 2.67 -0.55
C LEU A 858 -32.79 2.20 0.76
N SER A 859 -31.98 1.61 1.64
CA SER A 859 -32.48 1.17 2.95
C SER A 859 -32.75 2.36 3.86
N ARG A 860 -33.90 2.35 4.54
CA ARG A 860 -34.20 3.26 5.67
C ARG A 860 -33.78 2.67 7.02
N LYS A 861 -33.32 1.43 7.04
CA LYS A 861 -32.83 0.76 8.24
C LYS A 861 -31.30 0.84 8.28
N PRO A 862 -30.70 1.15 9.43
CA PRO A 862 -29.26 1.07 9.58
C PRO A 862 -28.78 -0.36 9.30
N PRO A 863 -27.59 -0.54 8.67
CA PRO A 863 -26.99 -1.85 8.48
C PRO A 863 -26.67 -2.50 9.83
N VAL A 864 -26.91 -3.82 9.92
CA VAL A 864 -26.70 -4.58 11.17
C VAL A 864 -25.24 -5.00 11.32
N SER A 865 -24.55 -4.56 12.38
CA SER A 865 -23.22 -5.02 12.77
C SER A 865 -23.26 -5.78 14.10
N ARG A 866 -22.46 -6.85 14.22
CA ARG A 866 -22.46 -7.75 15.40
C ARG A 866 -21.99 -7.07 16.70
N ASP A 867 -21.46 -5.85 16.62
CA ASP A 867 -20.81 -5.09 17.70
C ASP A 867 -21.38 -3.66 17.84
N GLU A 868 -22.66 -3.44 17.51
CA GLU A 868 -23.25 -2.10 17.33
C GLU A 868 -23.15 -1.13 18.52
N ASP A 869 -23.10 -1.63 19.76
CA ASP A 869 -23.21 -0.80 20.97
C ASP A 869 -21.89 -0.62 21.74
N VAL A 870 -20.77 -1.14 21.23
CA VAL A 870 -19.49 -1.06 21.95
C VAL A 870 -18.64 0.08 21.40
N VAL A 871 -18.51 1.15 22.19
CA VAL A 871 -17.48 2.17 21.99
C VAL A 871 -16.11 1.52 22.21
N ARG A 872 -15.22 1.62 21.23
CA ARG A 872 -13.90 0.97 21.25
C ARG A 872 -12.81 1.99 21.03
N GLU A 873 -11.64 1.75 21.64
CA GLU A 873 -10.44 2.53 21.33
C GLU A 873 -10.16 2.46 19.82
N LEU A 874 -10.08 3.63 19.21
CA LEU A 874 -9.70 3.81 17.82
C LEU A 874 -8.19 4.02 17.79
N PRO A 875 -7.41 3.06 17.25
CA PRO A 875 -5.99 3.27 17.13
C PRO A 875 -5.67 4.45 16.19
N PRO A 876 -4.48 5.04 16.35
CA PRO A 876 -3.97 5.97 15.34
C PRO A 876 -3.85 5.25 13.99
N ASP A 877 -4.10 5.99 12.91
CA ASP A 877 -3.73 5.53 11.57
C ASP A 877 -2.21 5.34 11.55
N SER A 878 -1.72 4.34 10.83
CA SER A 878 -0.28 4.18 10.74
C SER A 878 0.34 5.39 10.07
N LYS A 879 1.43 5.85 10.69
CA LYS A 879 2.32 6.87 10.14
C LYS A 879 3.35 6.29 9.19
N THR A 880 3.52 4.96 9.15
CA THR A 880 4.41 4.34 8.16
C THR A 880 3.73 4.45 6.82
N GLN A 881 4.24 5.36 6.01
CA GLN A 881 3.72 5.56 4.69
C GLN A 881 4.71 5.01 3.70
N ASP A 882 4.27 3.92 3.11
CA ASP A 882 5.12 2.98 2.41
C ASP A 882 5.73 3.53 1.11
N PHE A 883 5.07 4.54 0.53
CA PHE A 883 5.43 5.11 -0.76
C PHE A 883 4.87 6.53 -0.94
N TYR A 884 5.46 7.28 -1.87
CA TYR A 884 5.13 8.66 -2.19
C TYR A 884 3.68 8.77 -2.67
N PRO A 885 2.84 9.65 -2.12
CA PRO A 885 1.42 9.68 -2.42
C PRO A 885 1.10 10.20 -3.83
N THR A 886 -0.01 9.74 -4.42
CA THR A 886 -0.60 10.39 -5.61
C THR A 886 -1.56 11.51 -5.18
N GLU A 887 -1.94 12.38 -6.12
CA GLU A 887 -2.99 13.40 -5.92
C GLU A 887 -4.31 12.76 -5.46
N GLU A 888 -4.64 11.60 -6.01
CA GLU A 888 -5.84 10.82 -5.64
C GLU A 888 -5.76 10.32 -4.20
N MET A 889 -4.59 9.83 -3.76
CA MET A 889 -4.40 9.37 -2.38
C MET A 889 -4.46 10.51 -1.36
N LEU A 890 -3.96 11.70 -1.71
CA LEU A 890 -4.08 12.90 -0.88
C LEU A 890 -5.52 13.37 -0.82
N SER A 891 -6.20 13.45 -1.96
CA SER A 891 -7.61 13.84 -2.05
C SER A 891 -8.49 12.86 -1.27
N ALA A 892 -8.25 11.56 -1.41
CA ALA A 892 -8.99 10.52 -0.72
C ALA A 892 -8.75 10.56 0.80
N ALA A 893 -7.51 10.80 1.25
CA ALA A 893 -7.21 10.99 2.67
C ALA A 893 -7.96 12.21 3.23
N ALA A 894 -7.90 13.35 2.52
CA ALA A 894 -8.56 14.58 2.95
C ALA A 894 -10.10 14.47 3.02
N LEU A 895 -10.69 13.64 2.14
CA LEU A 895 -12.13 13.46 2.05
C LEU A 895 -12.66 12.26 2.87
N GLY A 896 -11.80 11.52 3.58
CA GLY A 896 -12.21 10.29 4.27
C GLY A 896 -12.72 9.20 3.33
N LYS A 897 -12.15 9.10 2.13
CA LYS A 897 -12.49 8.14 1.07
C LYS A 897 -11.60 6.89 1.14
N SER A 898 -12.10 5.74 0.69
CA SER A 898 -11.27 4.55 0.46
C SER A 898 -10.42 4.68 -0.83
N VAL A 899 -9.16 4.23 -0.77
CA VAL A 899 -8.22 4.32 -1.91
C VAL A 899 -8.33 3.07 -2.82
N ASN A 900 -8.86 1.95 -2.32
CA ASN A 900 -8.86 0.68 -3.05
C ASN A 900 -10.25 0.02 -3.09
N LYS A 901 -11.03 0.31 -4.14
CA LYS A 901 -12.36 -0.30 -4.40
C LYS A 901 -12.27 -1.84 -4.50
N GLN A 902 -11.11 -2.41 -4.88
CA GLN A 902 -10.94 -3.86 -5.02
C GLN A 902 -10.85 -4.61 -3.69
N GLN A 903 -10.22 -4.03 -2.65
CA GLN A 903 -10.16 -4.64 -1.32
C GLN A 903 -11.56 -4.70 -0.67
N LEU A 904 -12.39 -3.67 -0.86
CA LEU A 904 -13.79 -3.68 -0.44
C LEU A 904 -14.61 -4.74 -1.21
N ARG A 905 -14.38 -4.92 -2.52
CA ARG A 905 -15.02 -5.99 -3.31
C ARG A 905 -14.51 -7.41 -3.01
N GLN A 906 -13.33 -7.55 -2.38
CA GLN A 906 -12.85 -8.85 -1.87
C GLN A 906 -13.46 -9.17 -0.51
N SER A 907 -13.86 -8.17 0.28
CA SER A 907 -14.62 -8.37 1.52
C SER A 907 -16.12 -8.61 1.27
N GLU A 908 -16.62 -8.34 0.06
CA GLU A 908 -17.95 -8.73 -0.45
C GLU A 908 -18.09 -10.24 -0.71
N MET A 909 -17.59 -11.09 0.20
CA MET A 909 -18.15 -12.42 0.32
C MET A 909 -19.57 -12.25 0.86
N ARG A 910 -20.59 -12.59 0.05
CA ARG A 910 -21.97 -12.68 0.56
C ARG A 910 -21.92 -13.53 1.84
N PRO A 911 -22.27 -12.99 3.01
CA PRO A 911 -22.22 -13.76 4.25
C PRO A 911 -23.14 -14.98 4.10
N PHE A 912 -22.66 -16.17 4.50
CA PHE A 912 -23.52 -17.35 4.58
C PHE A 912 -24.09 -17.45 6.00
N GLY A 913 -25.38 -17.81 6.10
CA GLY A 913 -26.05 -17.97 7.38
C GLY A 913 -25.57 -19.24 8.10
N VAL A 914 -25.36 -19.14 9.40
CA VAL A 914 -25.06 -20.30 10.27
C VAL A 914 -26.07 -20.30 11.41
N SER A 915 -26.70 -21.44 11.65
CA SER A 915 -27.60 -21.68 12.78
C SER A 915 -27.27 -23.02 13.39
N VAL A 916 -27.32 -23.12 14.72
CA VAL A 916 -27.21 -24.39 15.44
C VAL A 916 -28.61 -24.89 15.75
N LEU A 917 -28.90 -26.13 15.35
CA LEU A 917 -30.19 -26.77 15.54
C LEU A 917 -30.00 -27.99 16.44
N HIS A 918 -30.87 -28.12 17.45
CA HIS A 918 -30.97 -29.33 18.26
C HIS A 918 -32.26 -30.06 17.90
N GLY A 919 -32.13 -31.23 17.30
CA GLY A 919 -33.27 -31.99 16.82
C GLY A 919 -32.84 -33.33 16.23
N ASN A 920 -33.82 -34.15 15.84
CA ASN A 920 -33.54 -35.44 15.22
C ASN A 920 -33.22 -35.23 13.73
N LEU A 921 -32.05 -35.71 13.31
CA LEU A 921 -31.53 -35.54 11.94
C LEU A 921 -32.46 -36.12 10.85
N CYS A 922 -33.35 -37.05 11.19
CA CYS A 922 -34.31 -37.64 10.26
C CYS A 922 -35.34 -36.63 9.73
N PHE A 923 -35.50 -35.49 10.40
CA PHE A 923 -36.41 -34.41 10.02
C PHE A 923 -35.67 -33.20 9.44
N SER A 924 -34.43 -33.37 8.98
CA SER A 924 -33.69 -32.27 8.36
C SER A 924 -34.32 -31.90 7.02
N ASP A 925 -34.59 -30.61 6.83
CA ASP A 925 -35.04 -30.03 5.55
C ASP A 925 -33.93 -29.98 4.49
N TYR A 926 -32.69 -30.34 4.83
CA TYR A 926 -31.52 -30.29 3.94
C TYR A 926 -30.71 -31.58 4.03
N ALA A 927 -29.83 -31.81 3.05
CA ALA A 927 -28.91 -32.93 3.12
C ALA A 927 -28.01 -32.83 4.37
N VAL A 928 -27.73 -33.96 5.00
CA VAL A 928 -26.95 -34.03 6.24
C VAL A 928 -25.55 -34.56 5.96
N ALA A 929 -24.54 -33.81 6.37
CA ALA A 929 -23.14 -34.19 6.28
C ALA A 929 -22.68 -34.95 7.54
N VAL A 930 -22.00 -36.07 7.31
CA VAL A 930 -21.40 -36.95 8.32
C VAL A 930 -19.98 -37.33 7.92
N GLY A 931 -19.18 -37.78 8.88
CA GLY A 931 -17.82 -38.27 8.61
C GLY A 931 -17.68 -39.75 8.92
N HIS A 932 -16.76 -40.41 8.23
CA HIS A 932 -16.47 -41.84 8.36
C HIS A 932 -14.96 -42.10 8.42
N TYR A 933 -14.50 -42.89 9.40
CA TYR A 933 -13.11 -43.35 9.47
C TYR A 933 -12.90 -44.63 8.66
N VAL A 934 -11.68 -44.85 8.21
CA VAL A 934 -11.31 -46.09 7.50
C VAL A 934 -11.52 -47.29 8.42
N GLY A 935 -12.26 -48.29 7.93
CA GLY A 935 -12.49 -49.56 8.63
C GLY A 935 -13.62 -49.54 9.66
N ASP A 936 -14.27 -48.40 9.88
CA ASP A 936 -15.44 -48.31 10.77
C ASP A 936 -16.69 -48.96 10.15
N THR A 937 -17.62 -49.37 11.03
CA THR A 937 -18.93 -49.86 10.62
C THR A 937 -19.96 -48.72 10.60
N ILE A 938 -20.96 -48.78 9.72
CA ILE A 938 -22.03 -47.78 9.66
C ILE A 938 -22.91 -47.92 10.92
N VAL A 939 -22.70 -47.02 11.89
CA VAL A 939 -23.40 -46.99 13.19
C VAL A 939 -23.88 -45.59 13.55
N SER A 940 -24.64 -45.46 14.64
CA SER A 940 -25.06 -44.16 15.21
C SER A 940 -25.72 -43.23 14.17
N ALA A 941 -25.16 -42.03 13.94
CA ALA A 941 -25.72 -41.07 13.01
C ALA A 941 -25.70 -41.55 11.55
N GLU A 942 -24.67 -42.29 11.14
CA GLU A 942 -24.60 -42.85 9.79
C GLU A 942 -25.67 -43.93 9.59
N ALA A 943 -25.91 -44.79 10.59
CA ALA A 943 -26.96 -45.80 10.53
C ALA A 943 -28.37 -45.19 10.48
N ALA A 944 -28.61 -44.12 11.22
CA ALA A 944 -29.88 -43.38 11.17
C ALA A 944 -30.12 -42.71 9.81
N LEU A 945 -29.07 -42.18 9.17
CA LEU A 945 -29.15 -41.66 7.81
C LEU A 945 -29.40 -42.80 6.80
N ASP A 946 -28.69 -43.91 6.95
CA ASP A 946 -28.79 -45.07 6.06
C ASP A 946 -30.20 -45.67 6.03
N GLU A 947 -30.86 -45.79 7.20
CA GLU A 947 -32.25 -46.24 7.31
C GLU A 947 -33.20 -45.35 6.51
N ARG A 948 -32.97 -44.03 6.51
CA ARG A 948 -33.77 -43.05 5.75
C ARG A 948 -33.40 -42.94 4.28
N LEU A 949 -32.31 -43.57 3.88
CA LEU A 949 -31.81 -43.62 2.52
C LEU A 949 -31.91 -45.04 1.95
N ASP A 950 -32.89 -45.82 2.40
CA ASP A 950 -33.16 -47.19 1.92
C ASP A 950 -31.95 -48.13 1.96
N ASN A 951 -31.12 -48.00 3.00
CA ASN A 951 -29.87 -48.75 3.20
C ASN A 951 -28.79 -48.55 2.11
N ARG A 952 -28.88 -47.46 1.33
CA ARG A 952 -27.96 -47.16 0.22
C ARG A 952 -26.54 -46.78 0.66
N LEU A 953 -26.31 -46.43 1.93
CA LEU A 953 -24.96 -46.23 2.47
C LEU A 953 -24.31 -47.60 2.75
N LYS A 954 -25.04 -48.53 3.37
CA LYS A 954 -24.57 -49.91 3.58
C LYS A 954 -24.33 -50.66 2.27
N GLU A 955 -25.18 -50.47 1.27
CA GLU A 955 -24.97 -51.04 -0.07
C GLU A 955 -23.63 -50.59 -0.67
N ARG A 956 -23.30 -49.28 -0.56
CA ARG A 956 -22.00 -48.76 -0.99
C ARG A 956 -20.84 -49.33 -0.20
N GLN A 957 -21.00 -49.54 1.11
CA GLN A 957 -19.98 -50.16 1.94
C GLN A 957 -19.72 -51.61 1.52
N GLN A 958 -20.76 -52.40 1.25
CA GLN A 958 -20.65 -53.78 0.78
C GLN A 958 -19.98 -53.89 -0.60
N LEU A 959 -20.20 -52.89 -1.46
CA LEU A 959 -19.57 -52.80 -2.78
C LEU A 959 -18.14 -52.24 -2.77
N GLY A 960 -17.60 -51.86 -1.59
CA GLY A 960 -16.27 -51.26 -1.47
C GLY A 960 -16.17 -49.83 -2.03
N LEU A 961 -17.30 -49.12 -2.13
CA LEU A 961 -17.41 -47.77 -2.69
C LEU A 961 -17.67 -46.69 -1.62
N TYR A 962 -17.60 -47.04 -0.34
CA TYR A 962 -17.87 -46.13 0.77
C TYR A 962 -16.62 -45.30 1.13
N PRO A 963 -16.76 -43.98 1.36
CA PRO A 963 -15.61 -43.13 1.66
C PRO A 963 -15.06 -43.43 3.05
N GLY A 964 -13.76 -43.25 3.21
CA GLY A 964 -13.01 -43.51 4.44
C GLY A 964 -11.68 -42.75 4.45
N PRO A 965 -10.81 -42.93 3.43
CA PRO A 965 -9.56 -42.16 3.33
C PRO A 965 -9.79 -40.64 3.28
N LEU A 966 -8.82 -39.86 3.73
CA LEU A 966 -8.86 -38.39 3.57
C LEU A 966 -9.10 -38.01 2.10
N MET A 967 -9.81 -36.91 1.87
CA MET A 967 -10.16 -36.44 0.52
C MET A 967 -11.09 -37.38 -0.28
N SER A 968 -11.65 -38.42 0.34
CA SER A 968 -12.75 -39.21 -0.22
C SER A 968 -14.11 -38.70 0.27
N ASN A 969 -15.15 -38.85 -0.55
CA ASN A 969 -16.50 -38.46 -0.19
C ASN A 969 -17.56 -39.25 -0.97
N ALA A 970 -18.79 -39.27 -0.46
CA ALA A 970 -19.96 -39.75 -1.18
C ALA A 970 -21.11 -38.76 -1.02
N VAL A 971 -21.82 -38.50 -2.13
CA VAL A 971 -23.01 -37.64 -2.15
C VAL A 971 -24.19 -38.47 -2.61
N LEU A 972 -25.25 -38.46 -1.81
CA LEU A 972 -26.51 -39.10 -2.12
C LEU A 972 -27.63 -38.08 -2.00
N PHE A 973 -28.47 -38.04 -3.01
CA PHE A 973 -29.77 -37.37 -2.92
C PHE A 973 -30.88 -38.40 -2.78
N ASN A 974 -31.95 -37.99 -2.10
CA ASN A 974 -33.18 -38.75 -1.93
C ASN A 974 -34.30 -38.08 -2.73
N ASP A 975 -35.07 -38.87 -3.48
CA ASP A 975 -36.16 -38.39 -4.35
C ASP A 975 -37.55 -38.53 -3.70
N ALA A 976 -37.62 -39.06 -2.48
CA ALA A 976 -38.87 -39.20 -1.76
C ALA A 976 -39.42 -37.83 -1.28
N GLU A 977 -40.68 -37.53 -1.61
CA GLU A 977 -41.36 -36.25 -1.32
C GLU A 977 -41.55 -35.94 0.19
N SER A 978 -41.35 -36.91 1.09
CA SER A 978 -41.53 -36.74 2.54
C SER A 978 -40.44 -37.40 3.39
N GLY A 979 -39.17 -37.10 3.08
CA GLY A 979 -38.02 -37.63 3.83
C GLY A 979 -36.75 -36.80 3.73
N LEU A 980 -35.75 -37.17 4.52
CA LEU A 980 -34.39 -36.61 4.51
C LEU A 980 -33.89 -36.41 3.06
N PRO A 981 -33.55 -35.18 2.63
CA PRO A 981 -33.20 -34.87 1.24
C PRO A 981 -31.94 -35.53 0.69
N GLY A 982 -31.04 -36.00 1.56
CA GLY A 982 -29.80 -36.64 1.15
C GLY A 982 -28.74 -36.70 2.24
N ALA A 983 -27.59 -37.26 1.90
CA ALA A 983 -26.42 -37.32 2.77
C ALA A 983 -25.13 -36.98 2.01
N VAL A 984 -24.21 -36.37 2.75
CA VAL A 984 -22.82 -36.14 2.30
C VAL A 984 -21.90 -36.83 3.29
N VAL A 985 -21.21 -37.88 2.86
CA VAL A 985 -20.26 -38.62 3.71
C VAL A 985 -18.84 -38.14 3.41
N VAL A 986 -18.10 -37.77 4.44
CA VAL A 986 -16.74 -37.22 4.37
C VAL A 986 -15.74 -38.23 4.94
N GLY A 987 -14.75 -38.65 4.16
CA GLY A 987 -13.69 -39.54 4.65
C GLY A 987 -12.75 -38.83 5.63
N LEU A 988 -12.50 -39.44 6.78
CA LEU A 988 -11.71 -38.89 7.88
C LEU A 988 -10.30 -39.48 7.99
N GLY A 989 -9.96 -40.47 7.17
CA GLY A 989 -8.69 -41.19 7.25
C GLY A 989 -8.70 -42.24 8.36
N ASP A 990 -7.52 -42.59 8.84
CA ASP A 990 -7.34 -43.48 9.99
C ASP A 990 -7.57 -42.73 11.31
N VAL A 991 -8.03 -43.46 12.33
CA VAL A 991 -8.27 -42.88 13.67
C VAL A 991 -6.95 -42.39 14.25
N GLY A 992 -6.89 -41.10 14.62
CA GLY A 992 -5.72 -40.43 15.17
C GLY A 992 -4.94 -39.54 14.19
N ASP A 993 -5.13 -39.71 12.88
CA ASP A 993 -4.42 -38.94 11.84
C ASP A 993 -5.16 -37.65 11.43
N LEU A 994 -6.39 -37.46 11.91
CA LEU A 994 -7.23 -36.32 11.56
C LEU A 994 -6.68 -35.02 12.18
N THR A 995 -6.32 -34.06 11.33
CA THR A 995 -5.96 -32.69 11.73
C THR A 995 -7.01 -31.68 11.28
N PRO A 996 -7.08 -30.47 11.87
CA PRO A 996 -8.02 -29.43 11.41
C PRO A 996 -7.84 -29.06 9.93
N ALA A 997 -6.60 -29.09 9.43
CA ALA A 997 -6.30 -28.86 8.01
C ALA A 997 -6.80 -30.00 7.11
N ALA A 998 -6.66 -31.24 7.55
CA ALA A 998 -7.13 -32.42 6.82
C ALA A 998 -8.66 -32.47 6.74
N LEU A 999 -9.36 -32.15 7.83
CA LEU A 999 -10.82 -32.04 7.86
C LEU A 999 -11.30 -30.92 6.93
N LEU A 1000 -10.67 -29.73 6.99
CA LEU A 1000 -11.01 -28.61 6.11
C LEU A 1000 -10.93 -29.02 4.64
N ASN A 1001 -9.83 -29.66 4.24
CA ASN A 1001 -9.62 -30.05 2.84
C ASN A 1001 -10.62 -31.13 2.39
N SER A 1002 -10.87 -32.14 3.23
CA SER A 1002 -11.81 -33.23 2.93
C SER A 1002 -13.25 -32.72 2.83
N PHE A 1003 -13.65 -31.85 3.77
CA PHE A 1003 -14.98 -31.23 3.76
C PHE A 1003 -15.14 -30.28 2.57
N ARG A 1004 -14.11 -29.51 2.21
CA ARG A 1004 -14.11 -28.64 1.01
C ARG A 1004 -14.37 -29.45 -0.25
N GLN A 1005 -13.72 -30.60 -0.41
CA GLN A 1005 -13.92 -31.45 -1.58
C GLN A 1005 -15.32 -32.05 -1.61
N ALA A 1006 -15.82 -32.54 -0.46
CA ALA A 1006 -17.17 -33.08 -0.35
C ALA A 1006 -18.24 -32.02 -0.69
N LEU A 1007 -18.07 -30.78 -0.22
CA LEU A 1007 -18.94 -29.65 -0.57
C LEU A 1007 -18.92 -29.33 -2.07
N MET A 1008 -17.74 -29.31 -2.69
CA MET A 1008 -17.62 -29.09 -4.13
C MET A 1008 -18.37 -30.17 -4.92
N GLN A 1009 -18.22 -31.43 -4.52
CA GLN A 1009 -18.91 -32.54 -5.16
C GLN A 1009 -20.42 -32.46 -4.96
N TYR A 1010 -20.89 -32.09 -3.76
CA TYR A 1010 -22.31 -31.88 -3.47
C TYR A 1010 -22.93 -30.81 -4.35
N ILE A 1011 -22.26 -29.66 -4.50
CA ILE A 1011 -22.72 -28.56 -5.35
C ILE A 1011 -22.75 -28.97 -6.83
N LEU A 1012 -21.73 -29.68 -7.32
CA LEU A 1012 -21.68 -30.14 -8.71
C LEU A 1012 -22.78 -31.16 -8.99
N ALA A 1013 -22.89 -32.20 -8.18
CA ALA A 1013 -23.90 -33.24 -8.34
C ALA A 1013 -25.33 -32.68 -8.25
N GLY A 1014 -25.58 -31.73 -7.35
CA GLY A 1014 -26.89 -31.08 -7.24
C GLY A 1014 -27.20 -30.12 -8.40
N LYS A 1015 -26.19 -29.52 -9.04
CA LYS A 1015 -26.38 -28.75 -10.29
C LYS A 1015 -26.68 -29.67 -11.47
N GLU A 1016 -25.95 -30.77 -11.60
CA GLU A 1016 -26.16 -31.78 -12.66
C GLU A 1016 -27.55 -32.42 -12.57
N SER A 1017 -28.06 -32.60 -11.35
CA SER A 1017 -29.41 -33.09 -11.08
C SER A 1017 -30.48 -31.98 -10.94
N ASN A 1018 -30.12 -30.72 -11.24
CA ASN A 1018 -31.00 -29.53 -11.21
C ASN A 1018 -31.77 -29.32 -9.89
N ARG A 1019 -31.17 -29.67 -8.74
CA ARG A 1019 -31.81 -29.65 -7.41
C ARG A 1019 -31.80 -28.29 -6.71
N PHE A 1020 -30.86 -27.42 -7.04
CA PHE A 1020 -30.66 -26.15 -6.31
C PHE A 1020 -31.29 -24.92 -6.98
N GLY A 1021 -31.62 -25.00 -8.27
CA GLY A 1021 -32.07 -23.83 -9.05
C GLY A 1021 -31.15 -22.62 -8.88
N ASP A 1022 -31.73 -21.42 -8.85
CA ASP A 1022 -31.03 -20.15 -8.56
C ASP A 1022 -30.98 -19.80 -7.06
N GLN A 1023 -31.43 -20.71 -6.18
CA GLN A 1023 -31.46 -20.45 -4.74
C GLN A 1023 -30.10 -20.72 -4.07
N PRO A 1024 -29.82 -20.09 -2.90
CA PRO A 1024 -28.65 -20.42 -2.10
C PRO A 1024 -28.64 -21.90 -1.71
N VAL A 1025 -27.52 -22.59 -1.96
CA VAL A 1025 -27.34 -23.98 -1.56
C VAL A 1025 -27.30 -24.07 -0.03
N ARG A 1026 -28.11 -24.98 0.54
CA ARG A 1026 -28.20 -25.23 1.97
C ARG A 1026 -27.73 -26.66 2.29
N LEU A 1027 -27.12 -26.83 3.46
CA LEU A 1027 -26.58 -28.10 3.95
C LEU A 1027 -26.62 -28.09 5.49
N CYS A 1028 -26.97 -29.23 6.09
CA CYS A 1028 -26.79 -29.48 7.51
C CYS A 1028 -25.50 -30.30 7.72
N SER A 1029 -24.72 -30.00 8.76
CA SER A 1029 -23.55 -30.80 9.13
C SER A 1029 -23.63 -31.17 10.59
N LEU A 1030 -23.29 -32.43 10.92
CA LEU A 1030 -22.94 -32.78 12.29
C LEU A 1030 -21.56 -32.19 12.64
N PHE A 1031 -21.18 -32.26 13.91
CA PHE A 1031 -19.82 -31.96 14.34
C PHE A 1031 -18.89 -33.11 13.94
N ILE A 1032 -18.41 -33.05 12.69
CA ILE A 1032 -17.62 -34.11 12.07
C ILE A 1032 -16.20 -34.10 12.61
N GLY A 1033 -15.69 -35.27 12.99
CA GLY A 1033 -14.31 -35.40 13.48
C GLY A 1033 -14.11 -34.93 14.92
N SER A 1034 -15.17 -34.47 15.61
CA SER A 1034 -15.13 -34.18 17.04
C SER A 1034 -15.61 -35.39 17.85
N GLY A 1035 -14.82 -35.87 18.80
CA GLY A 1035 -15.13 -37.05 19.60
C GLY A 1035 -13.89 -37.71 20.20
N ALA A 1036 -14.06 -38.86 20.86
CA ALA A 1036 -12.93 -39.62 21.41
C ALA A 1036 -12.00 -40.08 20.27
N GLY A 1037 -10.73 -39.64 20.29
CA GLY A 1037 -9.75 -39.91 19.23
C GLY A 1037 -9.78 -38.95 18.03
N GLY A 1038 -10.62 -37.91 18.06
CA GLY A 1038 -10.71 -36.86 17.04
C GLY A 1038 -10.08 -35.52 17.46
N ILE A 1039 -10.40 -34.46 16.71
CA ILE A 1039 -9.94 -33.09 16.98
C ILE A 1039 -10.89 -32.35 17.94
N ALA A 1040 -10.43 -31.23 18.49
CA ALA A 1040 -11.24 -30.38 19.35
C ALA A 1040 -12.49 -29.85 18.61
N LEU A 1041 -13.58 -29.66 19.35
CA LEU A 1041 -14.88 -29.29 18.77
C LEU A 1041 -14.83 -27.92 18.07
N ASP A 1042 -14.15 -26.95 18.66
CA ASP A 1042 -13.91 -25.62 18.10
C ASP A 1042 -13.10 -25.71 16.79
N ASP A 1043 -12.04 -26.51 16.76
CA ASP A 1043 -11.23 -26.75 15.57
C ASP A 1043 -12.03 -27.40 14.44
N SER A 1044 -12.90 -28.37 14.77
CA SER A 1044 -13.81 -29.01 13.79
C SER A 1044 -14.77 -28.00 13.17
N ILE A 1045 -15.43 -27.20 14.01
CA ILE A 1045 -16.37 -26.15 13.56
C ILE A 1045 -15.65 -25.14 12.68
N VAL A 1046 -14.46 -24.67 13.10
CA VAL A 1046 -13.66 -23.70 12.33
C VAL A 1046 -13.24 -24.29 10.99
N ALA A 1047 -12.80 -25.56 10.95
CA ALA A 1047 -12.42 -26.24 9.72
C ALA A 1047 -13.58 -26.34 8.72
N ILE A 1048 -14.76 -26.75 9.18
CA ILE A 1048 -15.99 -26.86 8.38
C ILE A 1048 -16.40 -25.49 7.82
N LEU A 1049 -16.47 -24.46 8.68
CA LEU A 1049 -16.86 -23.11 8.25
C LEU A 1049 -15.86 -22.49 7.28
N ARG A 1050 -14.55 -22.70 7.49
CA ARG A 1050 -13.50 -22.24 6.57
C ARG A 1050 -13.58 -22.96 5.22
N ALA A 1051 -13.92 -24.25 5.20
CA ALA A 1051 -14.14 -24.98 3.95
C ALA A 1051 -15.27 -24.34 3.13
N VAL A 1052 -16.41 -23.99 3.76
CA VAL A 1052 -17.52 -23.27 3.10
C VAL A 1052 -17.06 -21.94 2.50
N VAL A 1053 -16.30 -21.14 3.26
CA VAL A 1053 -15.72 -19.87 2.77
C VAL A 1053 -14.84 -20.11 1.54
N GLN A 1054 -13.98 -21.13 1.55
CA GLN A 1054 -13.09 -21.43 0.43
C GLN A 1054 -13.87 -21.85 -0.82
N VAL A 1055 -14.89 -22.70 -0.68
CA VAL A 1055 -15.74 -23.12 -1.82
C VAL A 1055 -16.46 -21.92 -2.43
N ASN A 1056 -17.04 -21.04 -1.61
CA ASN A 1056 -17.71 -19.83 -2.09
C ASN A 1056 -16.76 -18.92 -2.89
N ARG A 1057 -15.51 -18.77 -2.44
CA ARG A 1057 -14.48 -18.00 -3.19
C ARG A 1057 -14.18 -18.62 -4.55
N LEU A 1058 -13.98 -19.93 -4.60
CA LEU A 1058 -13.67 -20.66 -5.83
C LEU A 1058 -14.80 -20.54 -6.87
N LEU A 1059 -16.07 -20.61 -6.42
CA LEU A 1059 -17.23 -20.47 -7.30
C LEU A 1059 -17.44 -19.02 -7.79
N ALA A 1060 -17.14 -18.03 -6.96
CA ALA A 1060 -17.21 -16.61 -7.34
C ALA A 1060 -16.15 -16.24 -8.39
N ALA A 1061 -14.92 -16.75 -8.26
CA ALA A 1061 -13.84 -16.48 -9.20
C ALA A 1061 -14.16 -16.96 -10.63
N LYS A 1062 -14.78 -18.14 -10.77
CA LYS A 1062 -15.22 -18.66 -12.08
C LYS A 1062 -16.32 -17.83 -12.74
N SER A 1063 -17.27 -17.31 -11.96
CA SER A 1063 -18.38 -16.52 -12.49
C SER A 1063 -17.90 -15.19 -13.07
N ARG A 1064 -16.96 -14.52 -12.38
CA ARG A 1064 -16.31 -13.28 -12.85
C ARG A 1064 -15.49 -13.48 -14.12
N HIS A 1065 -14.96 -14.68 -14.35
CA HIS A 1065 -14.20 -14.97 -15.58
C HIS A 1065 -15.11 -15.09 -16.81
N LYS A 1066 -16.34 -15.57 -16.61
CA LYS A 1066 -17.37 -15.74 -17.66
C LYS A 1066 -18.06 -14.41 -18.02
N GLU A 1067 -18.32 -13.55 -17.04
CA GLU A 1067 -18.84 -12.18 -17.24
C GLU A 1067 -17.82 -11.22 -17.87
N ARG A 1068 -16.52 -11.54 -17.82
CA ARG A 1068 -15.45 -10.76 -18.48
C ARG A 1068 -15.15 -11.23 -19.91
N GLN A 1069 -15.69 -12.38 -20.33
CA GLN A 1069 -15.55 -12.91 -21.69
C GLN A 1069 -16.78 -12.63 -22.57
N ILE A 1070 -17.88 -12.17 -21.97
CA ILE A 1070 -19.06 -11.59 -22.63
C ILE A 1070 -18.89 -10.08 -22.59
#